data_AF-A0A819Q6W4-F1
#
_entry.id   AF-A0A819Q6W4-F1
#
_cell.length_a   1.000
_cell.length_b   1.000
_cell.length_c   1.000
_cell.angle_alpha   90.00
_cell.angle_beta   90.00
_cell.angle_gamma   90.00
#
_symmetry.space_group_name_H-M   'P 1'
#
loop_
_entity.id
_entity.type
_entity.pdbx_description
1 polymer ?
#
loop_
_entity_poly.entity_id
_entity_poly.type
_entity_poly.pdbx_seq_one_letter_code
_entity_poly.pdbx_strand_id
1 'polypeptide(L)'
;YTNTGTDSHVVCEDTCTINNGGCDDHAICSHESKTNAVTCECKQGYTNTGTATNVVCTDTCEVKNGGCDDNAMCSHDATTNAVKCECKQGYTNTGCSSNVVCTDSCHVKNGGCDINAICSHDSETYAVTCTCKTGYTNTAADSSVTCTDTCQVNNGGCDTNAVCSHNGKTNAVQCTCKAGYKNTGSGSTVVCTDICQVNNGGCDVNAKCSRDTKTNVAVCTCKPGFVNTGSSTNVVCTAHCKVNNGGCDANAVCANDKENTDDVICTCKPGFTNTGTIRNATCTDSCKVKNGGCDANAKCSHDSKTNAVICTCNTGYTNTGAGSNVTCTDSCKVKNGGCDDNAICSHNTKTNLPACTCKTGYTNTGCSSNVICTDSCKVKNGGCGSNTVCTHDMTTYAIKCTCNTGYVNTGTNSSVVCKDVCTVNNGGCGANAICSRSSSTGAVKCTCKTGYTNTGSSSQVTCTDSCKVNNGGCNENAQCSHDSKTFATKCACKTGYVVVGCTCNPVCVDECEVDNGGCPYNSVCSHDAKTFATICSCKVGTTNTGAKNKLVCTDSCEVKNGGCDANSMCSHDAATNAVKCTCKTGYTNTGSNGHVTCTLTAGRCAANVNPKHVNATTTTFQKGTCPTSSNGCRYGWHFSTPDISTLFVSIECQFKIAGRVTRMIQTPSTQHAYVYTSTQDTLLSATAVVNGATKSFSLLHVCGD
;
A
#
# COMPACT_ATOMS: atom_id res chain seq x y z
N TYR A 1 -103.13 -52.93 153.42
CA TYR A 1 -104.52 -53.10 152.97
C TYR A 1 -105.40 -52.00 153.55
N THR A 2 -106.27 -51.40 152.74
CA THR A 2 -107.26 -50.39 153.14
C THR A 2 -108.68 -50.96 152.97
N ASN A 3 -109.59 -50.69 153.91
CA ASN A 3 -110.98 -51.17 153.84
C ASN A 3 -111.81 -50.28 152.90
N THR A 4 -112.41 -50.86 151.87
CA THR A 4 -113.26 -50.16 150.89
C THR A 4 -114.74 -50.56 150.95
N GLY A 5 -115.17 -51.35 151.94
CA GLY A 5 -116.55 -51.85 152.08
C GLY A 5 -117.43 -51.12 153.11
N THR A 6 -118.74 -51.39 153.12
CA THR A 6 -119.73 -50.83 154.07
C THR A 6 -119.88 -51.71 155.33
N ASP A 7 -120.46 -51.16 156.42
CA ASP A 7 -120.45 -51.71 157.81
C ASP A 7 -120.96 -53.16 158.02
N SER A 8 -121.41 -53.86 156.99
CA SER A 8 -121.72 -55.31 157.05
C SER A 8 -120.86 -56.20 156.15
N HIS A 9 -119.92 -55.66 155.35
CA HIS A 9 -118.91 -56.40 154.56
C HIS A 9 -117.61 -55.59 154.40
N VAL A 10 -116.50 -56.07 154.98
CA VAL A 10 -115.15 -55.51 154.83
C VAL A 10 -114.43 -56.20 153.66
N VAL A 11 -114.01 -55.43 152.65
CA VAL A 11 -113.09 -55.88 151.59
C VAL A 11 -111.79 -55.10 151.76
N CYS A 12 -110.66 -55.82 151.87
CA CYS A 12 -109.34 -55.26 152.06
C CYS A 12 -108.51 -55.40 150.77
N GLU A 13 -108.14 -54.29 150.13
CA GLU A 13 -107.32 -54.27 148.89
C GLU A 13 -105.89 -53.77 149.14
N ASP A 14 -104.95 -54.27 148.34
CA ASP A 14 -103.53 -53.98 148.44
C ASP A 14 -103.25 -52.52 148.04
N THR A 15 -102.60 -51.77 148.94
CA THR A 15 -102.24 -50.37 148.77
C THR A 15 -101.37 -50.10 147.54
N CYS A 16 -100.51 -51.03 147.10
CA CYS A 16 -99.73 -50.84 145.87
C CYS A 16 -100.57 -50.92 144.59
N THR A 17 -101.75 -51.55 144.64
CA THR A 17 -102.66 -51.63 143.48
C THR A 17 -103.53 -50.39 143.30
N ILE A 18 -103.56 -49.50 144.31
CA ILE A 18 -104.31 -48.25 144.30
C ILE A 18 -103.30 -47.10 144.22
N ASN A 19 -103.33 -46.34 143.13
CA ASN A 19 -102.45 -45.19 142.88
C ASN A 19 -100.95 -45.50 143.11
N ASN A 20 -100.50 -46.69 142.69
CA ASN A 20 -99.13 -47.20 142.87
C ASN A 20 -98.59 -47.04 144.32
N GLY A 21 -99.46 -47.15 145.33
CA GLY A 21 -99.10 -46.92 146.74
C GLY A 21 -98.55 -45.53 147.06
N GLY A 22 -98.74 -44.54 146.17
CA GLY A 22 -98.14 -43.21 146.27
C GLY A 22 -96.73 -43.07 145.69
N CYS A 23 -96.22 -44.12 145.02
CA CYS A 23 -94.93 -44.09 144.32
C CYS A 23 -95.00 -43.36 142.97
N ASP A 24 -93.88 -42.77 142.54
CA ASP A 24 -93.69 -42.22 141.19
C ASP A 24 -94.04 -43.24 140.09
N ASP A 25 -94.52 -42.78 138.93
CA ASP A 25 -94.92 -43.65 137.81
C ASP A 25 -93.74 -44.49 137.26
N HIS A 26 -92.51 -43.99 137.40
CA HIS A 26 -91.28 -44.69 137.06
C HIS A 26 -90.67 -45.44 138.26
N ALA A 27 -91.37 -45.51 139.39
CA ALA A 27 -91.05 -46.38 140.52
C ALA A 27 -91.94 -47.63 140.54
N ILE A 28 -91.40 -48.70 141.08
CA ILE A 28 -92.10 -49.93 141.39
C ILE A 28 -92.53 -49.85 142.86
N CYS A 29 -93.84 -49.91 143.10
CA CYS A 29 -94.39 -50.06 144.44
C CYS A 29 -94.22 -51.49 144.93
N SER A 30 -93.71 -51.62 146.15
CA SER A 30 -93.58 -52.89 146.86
C SER A 30 -93.90 -52.69 148.34
N HIS A 31 -94.06 -53.78 149.07
CA HIS A 31 -94.28 -53.75 150.51
C HIS A 31 -93.04 -54.24 151.25
N GLU A 32 -92.61 -53.48 152.25
CA GLU A 32 -91.53 -53.92 153.13
C GLU A 32 -91.96 -55.18 153.88
N SER A 33 -91.16 -56.23 153.77
CA SER A 33 -91.50 -57.59 154.23
C SER A 33 -91.77 -57.74 155.74
N LYS A 34 -91.43 -56.76 156.58
CA LYS A 34 -91.60 -56.82 158.05
C LYS A 34 -92.68 -55.90 158.61
N THR A 35 -92.81 -54.69 158.08
CA THR A 35 -93.76 -53.68 158.57
C THR A 35 -94.99 -53.56 157.67
N ASN A 36 -94.93 -54.17 156.48
CA ASN A 36 -95.89 -54.00 155.39
C ASN A 36 -96.05 -52.54 154.93
N ALA A 37 -95.12 -51.64 155.28
CA ALA A 37 -95.08 -50.28 154.77
C ALA A 37 -94.84 -50.28 153.25
N VAL A 38 -95.41 -49.31 152.54
CA VAL A 38 -95.16 -49.12 151.11
C VAL A 38 -93.73 -48.62 150.89
N THR A 39 -93.01 -49.24 149.97
CA THR A 39 -91.66 -48.87 149.52
C THR A 39 -91.64 -48.70 148.00
N CYS A 40 -91.03 -47.61 147.54
CA CYS A 40 -90.93 -47.27 146.12
C CYS A 40 -89.47 -47.40 145.67
N GLU A 41 -89.20 -48.12 144.59
CA GLU A 41 -87.85 -48.21 144.00
C GLU A 41 -87.90 -47.88 142.50
N CYS A 42 -86.98 -47.04 142.02
CA CYS A 42 -86.99 -46.62 140.61
C CYS A 42 -86.70 -47.79 139.65
N LYS A 43 -87.40 -47.81 138.52
CA LYS A 43 -87.15 -48.74 137.41
C LYS A 43 -85.75 -48.53 136.83
N GLN A 44 -85.16 -49.57 136.23
CA GLN A 44 -83.85 -49.51 135.59
C GLN A 44 -83.79 -48.40 134.52
N GLY A 45 -82.73 -47.58 134.58
CA GLY A 45 -82.60 -46.36 133.75
C GLY A 45 -83.08 -45.09 134.46
N TYR A 46 -83.76 -45.20 135.61
CA TYR A 46 -84.17 -44.07 136.43
C TYR A 46 -83.46 -44.09 137.79
N THR A 47 -83.11 -42.90 138.28
CA THR A 47 -82.46 -42.73 139.59
C THR A 47 -83.37 -41.91 140.51
N ASN A 48 -83.45 -42.29 141.79
CA ASN A 48 -84.26 -41.55 142.77
C ASN A 48 -83.61 -40.19 143.06
N THR A 49 -84.29 -39.10 142.68
CA THR A 49 -83.88 -37.71 142.96
C THR A 49 -84.70 -37.08 144.08
N GLY A 50 -85.72 -37.78 144.59
CA GLY A 50 -86.56 -37.36 145.71
C GLY A 50 -85.94 -37.65 147.08
N THR A 51 -86.79 -37.84 148.07
CA THR A 51 -86.39 -38.25 149.44
C THR A 51 -86.73 -39.72 149.68
N ALA A 52 -86.20 -40.31 150.75
CA ALA A 52 -86.47 -41.72 151.08
C ALA A 52 -87.97 -42.03 151.30
N THR A 53 -88.76 -41.04 151.74
CA THR A 53 -90.21 -41.20 151.98
C THR A 53 -91.08 -40.65 150.83
N ASN A 54 -90.48 -39.93 149.87
CA ASN A 54 -91.15 -39.42 148.67
C ASN A 54 -90.21 -39.61 147.48
N VAL A 55 -90.24 -40.81 146.90
CA VAL A 55 -89.37 -41.24 145.81
C VAL A 55 -89.84 -40.59 144.51
N VAL A 56 -88.93 -39.90 143.84
CA VAL A 56 -89.14 -39.28 142.52
C VAL A 56 -88.11 -39.86 141.59
N CYS A 57 -88.54 -40.47 140.50
CA CYS A 57 -87.66 -41.22 139.61
C CYS A 57 -87.40 -40.42 138.34
N THR A 58 -86.19 -39.90 138.21
CA THR A 58 -85.76 -39.10 137.04
C THR A 58 -84.86 -39.95 136.14
N ASP A 59 -84.91 -39.72 134.84
CA ASP A 59 -84.02 -40.38 133.88
C ASP A 59 -82.55 -40.20 134.31
N THR A 60 -81.81 -41.31 134.38
CA THR A 60 -80.42 -41.30 134.86
C THR A 60 -79.51 -40.51 133.92
N CYS A 61 -79.79 -40.45 132.62
CA CYS A 61 -79.03 -39.62 131.68
C CYS A 61 -79.21 -38.11 131.91
N GLU A 62 -80.36 -37.67 132.44
CA GLU A 62 -80.59 -36.27 132.82
C GLU A 62 -79.85 -35.88 134.10
N VAL A 63 -79.44 -36.86 134.90
CA VAL A 63 -78.72 -36.66 136.16
C VAL A 63 -77.24 -36.98 135.96
N LYS A 64 -76.39 -35.94 135.93
CA LYS A 64 -74.92 -36.08 135.76
C LYS A 64 -74.54 -36.95 134.54
N ASN A 65 -75.25 -36.78 133.42
CA ASN A 65 -74.99 -37.50 132.16
C ASN A 65 -74.95 -39.03 132.33
N GLY A 66 -75.73 -39.58 133.27
CA GLY A 66 -75.74 -41.01 133.59
C GLY A 66 -74.41 -41.60 134.06
N GLY A 67 -73.47 -40.77 134.49
CA GLY A 67 -72.10 -41.18 134.83
C GLY A 67 -71.17 -41.37 133.62
N CYS A 68 -71.60 -40.98 132.42
CA CYS A 68 -70.77 -40.95 131.23
C CYS A 68 -69.74 -39.80 131.29
N ASP A 69 -68.59 -39.98 130.64
CA ASP A 69 -67.59 -38.93 130.39
C ASP A 69 -68.25 -37.67 129.78
N ASP A 70 -67.74 -36.48 130.10
CA ASP A 70 -68.28 -35.20 129.60
C ASP A 70 -68.27 -35.13 128.05
N ASN A 71 -67.34 -35.84 127.40
CA ASN A 71 -67.23 -35.97 125.95
C ASN A 71 -67.94 -37.22 125.40
N ALA A 72 -68.69 -37.94 126.23
CA ALA A 72 -69.62 -38.97 125.82
C ALA A 72 -71.07 -38.47 125.86
N MET A 73 -71.90 -39.04 125.00
CA MET A 73 -73.36 -38.90 125.05
C MET A 73 -73.95 -40.06 125.83
N CYS A 74 -74.79 -39.73 126.81
CA CYS A 74 -75.60 -40.71 127.52
C CYS A 74 -76.84 -41.08 126.71
N SER A 75 -77.13 -42.36 126.63
CA SER A 75 -78.31 -42.93 125.99
C SER A 75 -78.76 -44.17 126.77
N HIS A 76 -79.95 -44.69 126.46
CA HIS A 76 -80.40 -45.95 127.02
C HIS A 76 -80.19 -47.09 126.02
N ASP A 77 -79.73 -48.23 126.53
CA ASP A 77 -79.74 -49.48 125.78
C ASP A 77 -81.18 -49.86 125.42
N ALA A 78 -81.44 -50.05 124.13
CA ALA A 78 -82.79 -50.25 123.61
C ALA A 78 -83.50 -51.51 124.14
N THR A 79 -82.78 -52.45 124.75
CA THR A 79 -83.35 -53.72 125.25
C THR A 79 -83.49 -53.79 126.77
N THR A 80 -82.52 -53.25 127.49
CA THR A 80 -82.45 -53.33 128.96
C THR A 80 -82.80 -52.02 129.65
N ASN A 81 -82.90 -50.93 128.89
CA ASN A 81 -83.03 -49.56 129.39
C ASN A 81 -81.87 -49.11 130.31
N ALA A 82 -80.77 -49.87 130.36
CA ALA A 82 -79.56 -49.50 131.10
C ALA A 82 -78.85 -48.31 130.45
N VAL A 83 -78.13 -47.51 131.25
CA VAL A 83 -77.34 -46.39 130.73
C VAL A 83 -76.21 -46.90 129.83
N LYS A 84 -76.08 -46.28 128.66
CA LYS A 84 -75.07 -46.54 127.63
C LYS A 84 -74.39 -45.24 127.21
N CYS A 85 -73.08 -45.20 127.32
CA CYS A 85 -72.25 -44.05 126.95
C CYS A 85 -71.56 -44.27 125.60
N GLU A 86 -71.60 -43.31 124.70
CA GLU A 86 -70.83 -43.33 123.43
C GLU A 86 -70.10 -42.01 123.22
N CYS A 87 -68.83 -42.06 122.80
CA CYS A 87 -68.04 -40.85 122.59
C CYS A 87 -68.62 -39.97 121.48
N LYS A 88 -68.62 -38.64 121.70
CA LYS A 88 -68.96 -37.64 120.69
C LYS A 88 -67.98 -37.74 119.50
N GLN A 89 -68.41 -37.29 118.33
CA GLN A 89 -67.58 -37.24 117.13
C GLN A 89 -66.26 -36.49 117.40
N GLY A 90 -65.14 -37.01 116.88
CA GLY A 90 -63.80 -36.48 117.16
C GLY A 90 -63.13 -37.07 118.41
N TYR A 91 -63.85 -37.82 119.25
CA TYR A 91 -63.29 -38.52 120.41
C TYR A 91 -63.27 -40.03 120.20
N THR A 92 -62.21 -40.67 120.68
CA THR A 92 -62.04 -42.12 120.66
C THR A 92 -62.18 -42.66 122.09
N ASN A 93 -62.96 -43.74 122.25
CA ASN A 93 -63.05 -44.42 123.54
C ASN A 93 -61.71 -45.10 123.86
N THR A 94 -61.05 -44.64 124.91
CA THR A 94 -59.79 -45.20 125.45
C THR A 94 -60.01 -46.00 126.73
N GLY A 95 -61.24 -46.01 127.26
CA GLY A 95 -61.64 -46.77 128.45
C GLY A 95 -62.16 -48.18 128.13
N CYS A 96 -62.84 -48.79 129.09
CA CYS A 96 -63.48 -50.11 128.96
C CYS A 96 -64.97 -49.95 128.61
N SER A 97 -65.63 -51.01 128.14
CA SER A 97 -67.05 -50.96 127.77
C SER A 97 -68.00 -50.54 128.91
N SER A 98 -67.65 -50.82 130.16
CA SER A 98 -68.42 -50.43 131.36
C SER A 98 -67.99 -49.07 131.96
N ASN A 99 -66.93 -48.45 131.44
CA ASN A 99 -66.44 -47.14 131.87
C ASN A 99 -65.80 -46.42 130.67
N VAL A 100 -66.64 -45.75 129.89
CA VAL A 100 -66.26 -45.08 128.64
C VAL A 100 -65.50 -43.81 128.97
N VAL A 101 -64.27 -43.69 128.47
CA VAL A 101 -63.40 -42.52 128.62
C VAL A 101 -63.08 -41.98 127.23
N CYS A 102 -63.50 -40.76 126.95
CA CYS A 102 -63.44 -40.19 125.61
C CYS A 102 -62.26 -39.23 125.49
N THR A 103 -61.21 -39.67 124.79
CA THR A 103 -60.02 -38.85 124.52
C THR A 103 -60.06 -38.34 123.09
N ASP A 104 -59.61 -37.10 122.87
CA ASP A 104 -59.46 -36.52 121.53
C ASP A 104 -58.70 -37.51 120.62
N SER A 105 -59.31 -37.82 119.47
CA SER A 105 -58.80 -38.82 118.54
C SER A 105 -57.44 -38.45 117.95
N CYS A 106 -57.11 -37.17 117.80
CA CYS A 106 -55.79 -36.75 117.34
C CYS A 106 -54.67 -37.11 118.31
N HIS A 107 -54.96 -37.21 119.61
CA HIS A 107 -54.00 -37.68 120.61
C HIS A 107 -53.86 -39.21 120.65
N VAL A 108 -54.76 -39.93 119.98
CA VAL A 108 -54.74 -41.40 119.90
C VAL A 108 -54.31 -41.83 118.50
N LYS A 109 -53.09 -42.35 118.38
CA LYS A 109 -52.52 -42.80 117.08
C LYS A 109 -52.65 -41.74 115.97
N ASN A 110 -52.45 -40.45 116.30
CA ASN A 110 -52.54 -39.32 115.36
C ASN A 110 -53.89 -39.24 114.62
N GLY A 111 -54.99 -39.67 115.24
CA GLY A 111 -56.32 -39.71 114.60
C GLY A 111 -56.43 -40.67 113.41
N GLY A 112 -55.47 -41.58 113.23
CA GLY A 112 -55.36 -42.41 112.02
C GLY A 112 -54.69 -41.72 110.83
N CYS A 113 -54.17 -40.50 111.00
CA CYS A 113 -53.40 -39.79 109.99
C CYS A 113 -52.00 -40.38 109.79
N ASP A 114 -51.46 -40.28 108.57
CA ASP A 114 -50.07 -40.62 108.25
C ASP A 114 -49.07 -39.90 109.18
N ILE A 115 -47.89 -40.50 109.39
CA ILE A 115 -46.85 -39.94 110.27
C ILE A 115 -46.34 -38.56 109.80
N ASN A 116 -46.41 -38.29 108.50
CA ASN A 116 -46.07 -37.01 107.87
C ASN A 116 -47.28 -36.10 107.67
N ALA A 117 -48.44 -36.46 108.22
CA ALA A 117 -49.61 -35.59 108.30
C ALA A 117 -49.76 -34.98 109.70
N ILE A 118 -50.40 -33.82 109.75
CA ILE A 118 -50.89 -33.14 110.94
C ILE A 118 -52.35 -33.55 111.11
N CYS A 119 -52.69 -34.09 112.27
CA CYS A 119 -54.07 -34.34 112.67
C CYS A 119 -54.69 -33.06 113.22
N SER A 120 -55.89 -32.73 112.74
CA SER A 120 -56.71 -31.61 113.21
C SER A 120 -58.18 -31.99 113.20
N HIS A 121 -59.05 -31.14 113.75
CA HIS A 121 -60.48 -31.29 113.64
C HIS A 121 -61.07 -30.35 112.59
N ASP A 122 -62.03 -30.85 111.83
CA ASP A 122 -62.89 -30.04 110.98
C ASP A 122 -63.65 -29.02 111.84
N SER A 123 -63.68 -27.76 111.39
CA SER A 123 -64.22 -26.66 112.20
C SER A 123 -65.75 -26.71 112.40
N GLU A 124 -66.48 -27.46 111.57
CA GLU A 124 -67.95 -27.52 111.60
C GLU A 124 -68.45 -28.82 112.25
N THR A 125 -67.82 -29.94 111.91
CA THR A 125 -68.27 -31.29 112.33
C THR A 125 -67.43 -31.90 113.44
N TYR A 126 -66.29 -31.27 113.77
CA TYR A 126 -65.29 -31.81 114.70
C TYR A 126 -64.73 -33.20 114.30
N ALA A 127 -64.95 -33.63 113.06
CA ALA A 127 -64.38 -34.85 112.51
C ALA A 127 -62.85 -34.74 112.38
N VAL A 128 -62.14 -35.86 112.48
CA VAL A 128 -60.69 -35.90 112.28
C VAL A 128 -60.35 -35.58 110.82
N THR A 129 -59.40 -34.67 110.62
CA THR A 129 -58.85 -34.24 109.33
C THR A 129 -57.33 -34.37 109.34
N CYS A 130 -56.76 -34.82 108.23
CA CYS A 130 -55.32 -35.04 108.09
C CYS A 130 -54.77 -34.13 106.99
N THR A 131 -53.75 -33.32 107.28
CA THR A 131 -53.10 -32.47 106.28
C THR A 131 -51.60 -32.73 106.24
N CYS A 132 -51.02 -32.97 105.06
CA CYS A 132 -49.59 -33.23 104.95
C CYS A 132 -48.73 -32.06 105.46
N LYS A 133 -47.65 -32.38 106.18
CA LYS A 133 -46.64 -31.42 106.61
C LYS A 133 -45.98 -30.78 105.39
N THR A 134 -45.49 -29.54 105.54
CA THR A 134 -44.73 -28.84 104.50
C THR A 134 -43.59 -29.70 103.95
N GLY A 135 -43.51 -29.82 102.62
CA GLY A 135 -42.56 -30.70 101.94
C GLY A 135 -43.09 -32.09 101.58
N TYR A 136 -44.31 -32.43 102.03
CA TYR A 136 -45.00 -33.66 101.65
C TYR A 136 -46.28 -33.34 100.88
N THR A 137 -46.69 -34.25 100.00
CA THR A 137 -47.93 -34.13 99.22
C THR A 137 -48.80 -35.36 99.42
N ASN A 138 -50.12 -35.18 99.38
CA ASN A 138 -51.05 -36.31 99.51
C ASN A 138 -51.05 -37.10 98.20
N THR A 139 -50.69 -38.38 98.27
CA THR A 139 -50.65 -39.29 97.13
C THR A 139 -51.75 -40.35 97.16
N ALA A 140 -52.63 -40.34 98.15
CA ALA A 140 -53.78 -41.24 98.22
C ALA A 140 -54.87 -40.83 97.22
N ALA A 141 -55.58 -41.82 96.67
CA ALA A 141 -56.63 -41.61 95.67
C ALA A 141 -58.05 -41.55 96.29
N ASP A 142 -58.20 -41.87 97.56
CA ASP A 142 -59.46 -41.91 98.32
C ASP A 142 -59.42 -40.93 99.51
N SER A 143 -60.39 -41.04 100.44
CA SER A 143 -60.47 -40.19 101.64
C SER A 143 -59.37 -40.45 102.67
N SER A 144 -58.42 -41.36 102.40
CA SER A 144 -57.22 -41.52 103.23
C SER A 144 -56.17 -40.48 102.87
N VAL A 145 -55.27 -40.16 103.81
CA VAL A 145 -54.18 -39.19 103.58
C VAL A 145 -52.87 -39.92 103.72
N THR A 146 -52.17 -40.11 102.59
CA THR A 146 -50.82 -40.70 102.54
C THR A 146 -49.85 -39.63 102.09
N CYS A 147 -48.94 -39.21 102.97
CA CYS A 147 -48.06 -38.07 102.73
C CYS A 147 -46.68 -38.56 102.26
N THR A 148 -46.42 -38.41 100.96
CA THR A 148 -45.13 -38.75 100.33
C THR A 148 -44.30 -37.50 100.14
N ASP A 149 -42.98 -37.62 100.25
CA ASP A 149 -42.03 -36.54 99.95
C ASP A 149 -42.32 -35.96 98.56
N THR A 150 -42.59 -34.65 98.51
CA THR A 150 -42.96 -33.96 97.27
C THR A 150 -41.87 -34.05 96.20
N CYS A 151 -40.58 -34.14 96.56
CA CYS A 151 -39.50 -34.33 95.59
C CYS A 151 -39.51 -35.69 94.90
N GLN A 152 -40.09 -36.73 95.52
CA GLN A 152 -40.25 -38.06 94.92
C GLN A 152 -41.41 -38.11 93.92
N VAL A 153 -42.31 -37.11 93.95
CA VAL A 153 -43.48 -37.03 93.09
C VAL A 153 -43.26 -35.91 92.07
N ASN A 154 -43.19 -36.25 90.78
CA ASN A 154 -43.01 -35.28 89.68
C ASN A 154 -41.84 -34.28 89.92
N ASN A 155 -40.73 -34.74 90.52
CA ASN A 155 -39.56 -33.92 90.87
C ASN A 155 -39.92 -32.64 91.67
N GLY A 156 -40.95 -32.71 92.51
CA GLY A 156 -41.48 -31.57 93.27
C GLY A 156 -41.95 -30.37 92.44
N GLY A 157 -42.26 -30.58 91.16
CA GLY A 157 -42.60 -29.51 90.23
C GLY A 157 -41.39 -28.73 89.70
N CYS A 158 -40.17 -29.19 89.97
CA CYS A 158 -38.94 -28.61 89.43
C CYS A 158 -38.78 -28.93 87.93
N ASP A 159 -38.12 -28.02 87.20
CA ASP A 159 -37.67 -28.25 85.82
C ASP A 159 -36.94 -29.60 85.67
N THR A 160 -37.04 -30.24 84.51
CA THR A 160 -36.37 -31.54 84.24
C THR A 160 -34.84 -31.46 84.37
N ASN A 161 -34.25 -30.28 84.13
CA ASN A 161 -32.85 -29.97 84.31
C ASN A 161 -32.52 -29.38 85.69
N ALA A 162 -33.46 -29.40 86.63
CA ALA A 162 -33.24 -29.06 88.03
C ALA A 162 -33.22 -30.31 88.92
N VAL A 163 -32.57 -30.18 90.07
CA VAL A 163 -32.59 -31.12 91.18
C VAL A 163 -33.56 -30.57 92.23
N CYS A 164 -34.53 -31.40 92.63
CA CYS A 164 -35.42 -31.11 93.74
C CYS A 164 -34.71 -31.37 95.08
N SER A 165 -34.90 -30.47 96.04
CA SER A 165 -34.37 -30.57 97.40
C SER A 165 -35.32 -29.86 98.37
N HIS A 166 -35.10 -30.03 99.67
CA HIS A 166 -35.86 -29.30 100.70
C HIS A 166 -35.04 -28.17 101.29
N ASN A 167 -35.68 -27.03 101.52
CA ASN A 167 -35.09 -25.94 102.28
C ASN A 167 -34.84 -26.38 103.73
N GLY A 168 -33.60 -26.32 104.20
CA GLY A 168 -33.23 -26.81 105.54
C GLY A 168 -33.87 -26.08 106.73
N LYS A 169 -34.58 -24.96 106.53
CA LYS A 169 -35.31 -24.24 107.59
C LYS A 169 -36.83 -24.44 107.54
N THR A 170 -37.42 -24.44 106.35
CA THR A 170 -38.89 -24.48 106.17
C THR A 170 -39.41 -25.82 105.67
N ASN A 171 -38.50 -26.73 105.29
CA ASN A 171 -38.78 -27.99 104.59
C ASN A 171 -39.55 -27.82 103.26
N ALA A 172 -39.71 -26.59 102.76
CA ALA A 172 -40.36 -26.32 101.49
C ALA A 172 -39.51 -26.82 100.31
N VAL A 173 -40.17 -27.21 99.22
CA VAL A 173 -39.50 -27.65 97.99
C VAL A 173 -38.63 -26.52 97.42
N GLN A 174 -37.40 -26.85 97.06
CA GLN A 174 -36.41 -25.97 96.47
C GLN A 174 -35.78 -26.64 95.25
N CYS A 175 -35.88 -25.99 94.10
CA CYS A 175 -35.33 -26.45 92.84
C CYS A 175 -33.99 -25.76 92.56
N THR A 176 -32.94 -26.51 92.22
CA THR A 176 -31.65 -25.95 91.81
C THR A 176 -31.22 -26.53 90.47
N CYS A 177 -30.86 -25.70 89.50
CA CYS A 177 -30.41 -26.18 88.19
C CYS A 177 -29.19 -27.10 88.31
N LYS A 178 -29.18 -28.18 87.52
CA LYS A 178 -28.03 -29.06 87.35
C LYS A 178 -26.85 -28.27 86.77
N ALA A 179 -25.63 -28.73 87.04
CA ALA A 179 -24.42 -28.14 86.45
C ALA A 179 -24.55 -28.08 84.91
N GLY A 180 -24.15 -26.95 84.32
CA GLY A 180 -24.32 -26.70 82.88
C GLY A 180 -25.65 -26.07 82.47
N TYR A 181 -26.53 -25.74 83.43
CA TYR A 181 -27.76 -24.99 83.19
C TYR A 181 -27.82 -23.76 84.09
N LYS A 182 -28.41 -22.68 83.58
CA LYS A 182 -28.63 -21.44 84.31
C LYS A 182 -30.13 -21.22 84.52
N ASN A 183 -30.50 -20.78 85.72
CA ASN A 183 -31.88 -20.41 85.99
C ASN A 183 -32.23 -19.15 85.19
N THR A 184 -33.20 -19.27 84.29
CA THR A 184 -33.77 -18.18 83.48
C THR A 184 -35.22 -17.90 83.85
N GLY A 185 -35.75 -18.58 84.87
CA GLY A 185 -37.10 -18.34 85.38
C GLY A 185 -37.21 -17.02 86.14
N SER A 186 -38.45 -16.57 86.34
CA SER A 186 -38.78 -15.35 87.08
C SER A 186 -39.44 -15.68 88.43
N GLY A 187 -39.07 -14.96 89.49
CA GLY A 187 -39.65 -15.17 90.82
C GLY A 187 -39.24 -16.51 91.43
N SER A 188 -40.20 -17.27 91.94
CA SER A 188 -39.98 -18.60 92.54
C SER A 188 -39.94 -19.75 91.53
N THR A 189 -40.24 -19.49 90.25
CA THR A 189 -40.22 -20.51 89.20
C THR A 189 -38.79 -20.71 88.70
N VAL A 190 -38.30 -21.94 88.78
CA VAL A 190 -36.96 -22.31 88.29
C VAL A 190 -37.11 -22.92 86.89
N VAL A 191 -36.51 -22.26 85.89
CA VAL A 191 -36.44 -22.74 84.50
C VAL A 191 -34.97 -22.87 84.13
N CYS A 192 -34.53 -24.09 83.82
CA CYS A 192 -33.10 -24.38 83.67
C CYS A 192 -32.73 -24.47 82.19
N THR A 193 -32.18 -23.38 81.67
CA THR A 193 -31.75 -23.25 80.27
C THR A 193 -30.26 -23.57 80.13
N ASP A 194 -29.87 -24.22 79.05
CA ASP A 194 -28.46 -24.53 78.74
C ASP A 194 -27.60 -23.25 78.83
N ILE A 195 -26.45 -23.32 79.52
CA ILE A 195 -25.53 -22.19 79.66
C ILE A 195 -25.13 -21.56 78.32
N CYS A 196 -25.01 -22.34 77.24
CA CYS A 196 -24.67 -21.85 75.91
C CYS A 196 -25.83 -21.12 75.21
N GLN A 197 -27.08 -21.35 75.64
CA GLN A 197 -28.22 -20.60 75.13
C GLN A 197 -28.43 -19.27 75.84
N VAL A 198 -27.77 -19.06 76.98
CA VAL A 198 -27.79 -17.78 77.70
C VAL A 198 -26.53 -16.99 77.38
N ASN A 199 -26.68 -15.87 76.68
CA ASN A 199 -25.57 -14.99 76.27
C ASN A 199 -24.39 -15.74 75.61
N ASN A 200 -24.69 -16.76 74.78
CA ASN A 200 -23.68 -17.62 74.13
C ASN A 200 -22.65 -18.21 75.13
N GLY A 201 -23.06 -18.52 76.37
CA GLY A 201 -22.14 -19.01 77.41
C GLY A 201 -21.04 -18.03 77.82
N GLY A 202 -21.15 -16.75 77.47
CA GLY A 202 -20.10 -15.74 77.66
C GLY A 202 -19.01 -15.77 76.58
N CYS A 203 -19.20 -16.55 75.52
CA CYS A 203 -18.28 -16.61 74.39
C CYS A 203 -18.36 -15.36 73.51
N ASP A 204 -17.25 -15.01 72.85
CA ASP A 204 -17.19 -14.00 71.79
C ASP A 204 -18.31 -14.21 70.75
N VAL A 205 -18.79 -13.14 70.14
CA VAL A 205 -19.83 -13.19 69.09
C VAL A 205 -19.40 -14.03 67.88
N ASN A 206 -18.10 -14.11 67.60
CA ASN A 206 -17.48 -14.94 66.57
C ASN A 206 -17.03 -16.30 67.09
N ALA A 207 -17.41 -16.68 68.31
CA ALA A 207 -17.22 -18.02 68.85
C ALA A 207 -18.55 -18.79 68.93
N LYS A 208 -18.45 -20.11 68.80
CA LYS A 208 -19.52 -21.06 69.10
C LYS A 208 -19.32 -21.56 70.53
N CYS A 209 -20.36 -21.45 71.35
CA CYS A 209 -20.40 -22.10 72.65
C CYS A 209 -20.75 -23.58 72.50
N SER A 210 -20.07 -24.42 73.26
CA SER A 210 -20.41 -25.81 73.49
C SER A 210 -20.25 -26.14 74.97
N ARG A 211 -21.03 -27.09 75.47
CA ARG A 211 -20.87 -27.55 76.85
C ARG A 211 -19.86 -28.68 76.89
N ASP A 212 -18.86 -28.55 77.75
CA ASP A 212 -17.92 -29.64 78.01
C ASP A 212 -18.64 -30.80 78.71
N THR A 213 -18.53 -32.02 78.15
CA THR A 213 -19.29 -33.18 78.63
C THR A 213 -18.78 -33.76 79.94
N LYS A 214 -17.58 -33.37 80.41
CA LYS A 214 -16.98 -33.84 81.66
C LYS A 214 -17.19 -32.85 82.80
N THR A 215 -17.00 -31.57 82.53
CA THR A 215 -17.02 -30.49 83.53
C THR A 215 -18.34 -29.71 83.54
N ASN A 216 -19.18 -29.87 82.51
CA ASN A 216 -20.41 -29.10 82.28
C ASN A 216 -20.20 -27.58 82.19
N VAL A 217 -18.97 -27.13 81.90
CA VAL A 217 -18.62 -25.70 81.72
C VAL A 217 -18.78 -25.29 80.25
N ALA A 218 -19.05 -24.00 79.99
CA ALA A 218 -19.10 -23.44 78.64
C ALA A 218 -17.69 -23.38 78.04
N VAL A 219 -17.54 -23.94 76.85
CA VAL A 219 -16.31 -23.94 76.04
C VAL A 219 -16.57 -23.17 74.76
N CYS A 220 -15.76 -22.14 74.55
CA CYS A 220 -15.84 -21.25 73.41
C CYS A 220 -14.83 -21.66 72.35
N THR A 221 -15.30 -22.00 71.15
CA THR A 221 -14.43 -22.28 70.00
C THR A 221 -14.68 -21.25 68.92
N CYS A 222 -13.64 -20.60 68.39
CA CYS A 222 -13.80 -19.63 67.32
C CYS A 222 -14.46 -20.26 66.09
N LYS A 223 -15.36 -19.51 65.45
CA LYS A 223 -15.94 -19.90 64.17
C LYS A 223 -14.84 -19.95 63.10
N PRO A 224 -15.05 -20.71 62.02
CA PRO A 224 -14.12 -20.74 60.90
C PRO A 224 -13.76 -19.34 60.39
N GLY A 225 -12.47 -19.13 60.10
CA GLY A 225 -11.91 -17.85 59.65
C GLY A 225 -11.44 -16.94 60.79
N PHE A 226 -11.60 -17.34 62.05
CA PHE A 226 -11.13 -16.60 63.22
C PHE A 226 -10.16 -17.43 64.07
N VAL A 227 -9.15 -16.76 64.63
CA VAL A 227 -8.20 -17.33 65.60
C VAL A 227 -8.46 -16.77 66.99
N ASN A 228 -8.21 -17.58 68.02
CA ASN A 228 -8.24 -17.11 69.40
C ASN A 228 -7.01 -16.24 69.68
N THR A 229 -7.21 -14.94 69.85
CA THR A 229 -6.18 -13.96 70.26
C THR A 229 -6.25 -13.61 71.75
N GLY A 230 -7.23 -14.18 72.47
CA GLY A 230 -7.42 -14.02 73.90
C GLY A 230 -6.71 -15.10 74.71
N SER A 231 -7.33 -15.52 75.80
CA SER A 231 -6.86 -16.63 76.66
C SER A 231 -7.79 -17.85 76.55
N SER A 232 -7.45 -18.95 77.22
CA SER A 232 -8.31 -20.14 77.29
C SER A 232 -9.61 -19.90 78.05
N THR A 233 -9.63 -18.93 78.97
CA THR A 233 -10.80 -18.58 79.81
C THR A 233 -11.56 -17.35 79.33
N ASN A 234 -10.95 -16.55 78.45
CA ASN A 234 -11.58 -15.41 77.79
C ASN A 234 -11.19 -15.43 76.31
N VAL A 235 -11.93 -16.23 75.54
CA VAL A 235 -11.70 -16.44 74.11
C VAL A 235 -12.10 -15.19 73.36
N VAL A 236 -11.16 -14.62 72.60
CA VAL A 236 -11.39 -13.46 71.72
C VAL A 236 -11.11 -13.91 70.30
N CYS A 237 -12.11 -13.86 69.43
CA CYS A 237 -12.00 -14.40 68.08
C CYS A 237 -11.74 -13.29 67.08
N THR A 238 -10.51 -13.22 66.58
CA THR A 238 -10.07 -12.22 65.59
C THR A 238 -9.88 -12.87 64.23
N ALA A 239 -10.28 -12.21 63.14
CA ALA A 239 -10.12 -12.75 61.80
C ALA A 239 -8.64 -13.05 61.49
N HIS A 240 -8.35 -14.21 60.90
CA HIS A 240 -6.96 -14.69 60.66
C HIS A 240 -6.09 -13.63 59.98
N CYS A 241 -6.58 -13.04 58.88
CA CYS A 241 -5.84 -12.05 58.09
C CYS A 241 -5.55 -10.73 58.83
N LYS A 242 -6.19 -10.47 59.97
CA LYS A 242 -5.90 -9.29 60.82
C LYS A 242 -4.73 -9.54 61.77
N VAL A 243 -4.36 -10.80 62.00
CA VAL A 243 -3.25 -11.20 62.86
C VAL A 243 -2.09 -11.62 61.97
N ASN A 244 -1.00 -10.86 61.98
CA ASN A 244 0.22 -11.15 61.20
C ASN A 244 -0.05 -11.49 59.71
N ASN A 245 -1.02 -10.82 59.08
CA ASN A 245 -1.45 -11.09 57.69
C ASN A 245 -1.81 -12.57 57.43
N GLY A 246 -2.32 -13.30 58.43
CA GLY A 246 -2.60 -14.74 58.33
C GLY A 246 -1.36 -15.62 58.11
N GLY A 247 -0.15 -15.10 58.35
CA GLY A 247 1.10 -15.78 58.02
C GLY A 247 1.57 -15.58 56.57
N CYS A 248 0.83 -14.82 55.76
CA CYS A 248 1.22 -14.50 54.39
C CYS A 248 2.42 -13.53 54.34
N ASP A 249 3.25 -13.67 53.31
CA ASP A 249 4.33 -12.73 52.95
C ASP A 249 3.85 -11.27 52.98
N ALA A 250 4.75 -10.33 53.29
CA ALA A 250 4.44 -8.90 53.26
C ALA A 250 3.97 -8.42 51.86
N ASN A 251 4.40 -9.10 50.80
CA ASN A 251 3.98 -8.88 49.41
C ASN A 251 2.79 -9.75 48.98
N ALA A 252 2.12 -10.43 49.92
CA ALA A 252 0.87 -11.15 49.69
C ALA A 252 -0.33 -10.49 50.36
N VAL A 253 -1.51 -10.73 49.81
CA VAL A 253 -2.80 -10.43 50.40
C VAL A 253 -3.38 -11.72 50.96
N CYS A 254 -3.72 -11.70 52.24
CA CYS A 254 -4.43 -12.79 52.90
C CYS A 254 -5.93 -12.71 52.60
N ALA A 255 -6.53 -13.86 52.29
CA ALA A 255 -7.98 -14.03 52.23
C ALA A 255 -8.37 -15.35 52.91
N ASN A 256 -9.58 -15.43 53.44
CA ASN A 256 -10.12 -16.70 53.94
C ASN A 256 -10.34 -17.65 52.75
N ASP A 257 -9.97 -18.90 52.93
CA ASP A 257 -10.24 -19.95 51.94
C ASP A 257 -11.76 -20.20 51.88
N LYS A 258 -12.30 -20.22 50.66
CA LYS A 258 -13.73 -20.46 50.41
C LYS A 258 -14.09 -21.95 50.52
N GLU A 259 -13.13 -22.84 50.27
CA GLU A 259 -13.34 -24.29 50.30
C GLU A 259 -13.08 -24.86 51.69
N ASN A 260 -12.09 -24.31 52.41
CA ASN A 260 -11.80 -24.66 53.79
C ASN A 260 -11.87 -23.43 54.69
N THR A 261 -13.04 -23.17 55.27
CA THR A 261 -13.28 -21.96 56.05
C THR A 261 -12.38 -21.80 57.28
N ASP A 262 -11.67 -22.84 57.71
CA ASP A 262 -10.69 -22.79 58.81
C ASP A 262 -9.28 -22.37 58.35
N ASP A 263 -9.10 -22.04 57.07
CA ASP A 263 -7.79 -21.78 56.47
C ASP A 263 -7.72 -20.43 55.73
N VAL A 264 -6.49 -20.02 55.42
CA VAL A 264 -6.19 -18.79 54.67
C VAL A 264 -5.42 -19.08 53.38
N ILE A 265 -5.73 -18.31 52.35
CA ILE A 265 -5.02 -18.30 51.07
C ILE A 265 -4.20 -17.02 50.97
N CYS A 266 -2.92 -17.18 50.67
CA CYS A 266 -2.00 -16.07 50.43
C CYS A 266 -1.84 -15.85 48.92
N THR A 267 -2.31 -14.71 48.42
CA THR A 267 -2.16 -14.35 47.00
C THR A 267 -1.13 -13.24 46.86
N CYS A 268 -0.06 -13.45 46.10
CA CYS A 268 0.94 -12.42 45.85
C CYS A 268 0.32 -11.18 45.18
N LYS A 269 0.74 -9.99 45.62
CA LYS A 269 0.39 -8.72 45.01
C LYS A 269 0.90 -8.67 43.56
N PRO A 270 0.30 -7.82 42.68
CA PRO A 270 0.80 -7.65 41.32
C PRO A 270 2.30 -7.35 41.29
N GLY A 271 3.01 -7.99 40.36
CA GLY A 271 4.48 -7.88 40.25
C GLY A 271 5.27 -8.91 41.05
N PHE A 272 4.61 -9.77 41.83
CA PHE A 272 5.27 -10.84 42.57
C PHE A 272 4.72 -12.21 42.15
N THR A 273 5.62 -13.19 42.12
CA THR A 273 5.32 -14.59 41.82
C THR A 273 5.43 -15.41 43.09
N ASN A 274 4.43 -16.27 43.35
CA ASN A 274 4.51 -17.20 44.46
C ASN A 274 5.54 -18.29 44.14
N THR A 275 6.62 -18.31 44.92
CA THR A 275 7.69 -19.31 44.86
C THR A 275 7.65 -20.30 46.04
N GLY A 276 6.72 -20.08 46.98
CA GLY A 276 6.47 -20.94 48.13
C GLY A 276 5.22 -21.81 47.95
N THR A 277 4.46 -22.02 49.02
CA THR A 277 3.20 -22.78 48.99
C THR A 277 1.98 -21.84 48.95
N ILE A 278 0.78 -22.37 48.74
CA ILE A 278 -0.45 -21.54 48.73
C ILE A 278 -0.79 -20.95 50.12
N ARG A 279 -0.32 -21.62 51.21
CA ARG A 279 -0.60 -21.25 52.61
C ARG A 279 0.51 -20.42 53.25
N ASN A 280 1.75 -20.63 52.81
CA ASN A 280 2.91 -19.78 53.11
C ASN A 280 3.50 -19.34 51.79
N ALA A 281 2.84 -18.37 51.14
CA ALA A 281 3.35 -17.80 49.91
C ALA A 281 4.70 -17.15 50.18
N THR A 282 5.65 -17.36 49.28
CA THR A 282 6.91 -16.59 49.25
C THR A 282 6.88 -15.77 47.99
N CYS A 283 6.61 -14.48 48.14
CA CYS A 283 6.34 -13.59 47.01
C CYS A 283 7.63 -12.94 46.54
N THR A 284 8.24 -13.55 45.53
CA THR A 284 9.48 -13.07 44.92
C THR A 284 9.14 -12.14 43.75
N ASP A 285 9.91 -11.07 43.57
CA ASP A 285 9.83 -10.19 42.41
C ASP A 285 9.76 -11.02 41.11
N SER A 286 8.65 -10.86 40.38
CA SER A 286 8.38 -11.64 39.17
C SER A 286 9.47 -11.48 38.12
N CYS A 287 10.12 -10.32 37.99
CA CYS A 287 11.21 -10.14 37.02
C CYS A 287 12.46 -10.96 37.34
N LYS A 288 12.66 -11.36 38.61
CA LYS A 288 13.75 -12.26 39.02
C LYS A 288 13.43 -13.73 38.77
N VAL A 289 12.15 -14.07 38.61
CA VAL A 289 11.68 -15.44 38.38
C VAL A 289 11.36 -15.60 36.90
N LYS A 290 12.20 -16.35 36.17
CA LYS A 290 12.01 -16.61 34.72
C LYS A 290 11.73 -15.33 33.90
N ASN A 291 12.41 -14.23 34.21
CA ASN A 291 12.25 -12.93 33.54
C ASN A 291 10.79 -12.43 33.50
N GLY A 292 9.98 -12.70 34.52
CA GLY A 292 8.56 -12.32 34.56
C GLY A 292 7.69 -12.99 33.51
N GLY A 293 8.16 -14.06 32.88
CA GLY A 293 7.50 -14.68 31.72
C GLY A 293 7.69 -13.90 30.41
N CYS A 294 8.55 -12.87 30.39
CA CYS A 294 8.89 -12.14 29.19
C CYS A 294 9.74 -12.98 28.23
N ASP A 295 9.63 -12.67 26.93
CA ASP A 295 10.52 -13.19 25.88
C ASP A 295 12.00 -13.05 26.26
N ALA A 296 12.86 -13.96 25.78
CA ALA A 296 14.31 -13.89 26.02
C ALA A 296 14.94 -12.59 25.50
N ASN A 297 14.35 -11.96 24.47
CA ASN A 297 14.76 -10.67 23.93
C ASN A 297 13.92 -9.50 24.48
N ALA A 298 13.24 -9.69 25.61
CA ALA A 298 12.52 -8.63 26.32
C ALA A 298 13.14 -8.39 27.71
N LYS A 299 13.15 -7.12 28.10
CA LYS A 299 13.44 -6.69 29.46
C LYS A 299 12.15 -6.69 30.29
N CYS A 300 12.18 -7.40 31.41
CA CYS A 300 11.14 -7.31 32.42
C CYS A 300 11.27 -6.03 33.25
N SER A 301 10.13 -5.40 33.55
CA SER A 301 10.00 -4.22 34.40
C SER A 301 8.63 -4.20 35.09
N HIS A 302 8.40 -3.24 35.98
CA HIS A 302 7.12 -3.05 36.65
C HIS A 302 6.43 -1.77 36.21
N ASP A 303 5.12 -1.85 36.03
CA ASP A 303 4.26 -0.67 35.87
C ASP A 303 4.31 0.20 37.13
N SER A 304 4.51 1.50 36.98
CA SER A 304 4.69 2.40 38.12
C SER A 304 3.43 2.63 38.96
N LYS A 305 2.23 2.33 38.43
CA LYS A 305 0.95 2.53 39.13
C LYS A 305 0.40 1.25 39.72
N THR A 306 0.48 0.16 38.96
CA THR A 306 -0.14 -1.13 39.30
C THR A 306 0.87 -2.16 39.78
N ASN A 307 2.17 -1.91 39.62
CA ASN A 307 3.26 -2.86 39.85
C ASN A 307 3.21 -4.13 38.99
N ALA A 308 2.30 -4.20 38.01
CA ALA A 308 2.17 -5.32 37.10
C ALA A 308 3.44 -5.51 36.26
N VAL A 309 3.74 -6.76 35.88
CA VAL A 309 4.88 -7.07 35.01
C VAL A 309 4.66 -6.48 33.62
N ILE A 310 5.65 -5.73 33.14
CA ILE A 310 5.74 -5.20 31.79
C ILE A 310 6.96 -5.79 31.10
N CYS A 311 6.73 -6.44 29.97
CA CYS A 311 7.77 -6.92 29.08
C CYS A 311 7.98 -5.91 27.96
N THR A 312 9.17 -5.33 27.87
CA THR A 312 9.53 -4.43 26.76
C THR A 312 10.60 -5.08 25.91
N CYS A 313 10.37 -5.22 24.61
CA CYS A 313 11.40 -5.76 23.71
C CYS A 313 12.68 -4.93 23.83
N ASN A 314 13.81 -5.62 23.89
CA ASN A 314 15.12 -4.99 23.83
C ASN A 314 15.24 -4.18 22.54
N THR A 315 16.06 -3.13 22.59
CA THR A 315 16.40 -2.33 21.40
C THR A 315 16.80 -3.25 20.25
N GLY A 316 16.22 -3.03 19.06
CA GLY A 316 16.43 -3.86 17.87
C GLY A 316 15.44 -5.01 17.67
N TYR A 317 14.51 -5.19 18.59
CA TYR A 317 13.44 -6.18 18.48
C TYR A 317 12.07 -5.49 18.50
N THR A 318 11.12 -6.07 17.76
CA THR A 318 9.75 -5.57 17.66
C THR A 318 8.79 -6.58 18.28
N ASN A 319 7.84 -6.07 19.07
CA ASN A 319 6.78 -6.91 19.62
C ASN A 319 5.86 -7.37 18.49
N THR A 320 5.79 -8.68 18.30
CA THR A 320 4.97 -9.38 17.29
C THR A 320 3.89 -10.24 17.92
N GLY A 321 3.87 -10.33 19.25
CA GLY A 321 2.86 -11.08 19.99
C GLY A 321 1.52 -10.34 20.05
N ALA A 322 0.46 -11.08 20.39
CA ALA A 322 -0.89 -10.56 20.51
C ALA A 322 -1.30 -10.37 21.97
N GLY A 323 -2.00 -9.26 22.25
CA GLY A 323 -2.50 -8.95 23.60
C GLY A 323 -1.35 -8.73 24.60
N SER A 324 -1.41 -9.43 25.73
CA SER A 324 -0.41 -9.34 26.82
C SER A 324 0.82 -10.23 26.61
N ASN A 325 0.81 -11.13 25.63
CA ASN A 325 1.95 -11.99 25.31
C ASN A 325 2.92 -11.21 24.43
N VAL A 326 4.05 -10.80 25.00
CA VAL A 326 5.12 -10.10 24.27
C VAL A 326 6.02 -11.13 23.62
N THR A 327 6.12 -11.11 22.29
CA THR A 327 7.04 -11.93 21.50
C THR A 327 7.96 -11.01 20.73
N CYS A 328 9.25 -11.05 21.03
CA CYS A 328 10.22 -10.10 20.50
C CYS A 328 10.95 -10.70 19.32
N THR A 329 10.57 -10.28 18.12
CA THR A 329 11.20 -10.71 16.87
C THR A 329 12.19 -9.66 16.41
N ASP A 330 13.34 -10.08 15.88
CA ASP A 330 14.32 -9.20 15.23
C ASP A 330 13.60 -8.22 14.29
N SER A 331 13.82 -6.92 14.52
CA SER A 331 13.14 -5.86 13.77
C SER A 331 13.35 -5.99 12.27
N CYS A 332 14.50 -6.50 11.78
CA CYS A 332 14.72 -6.70 10.35
C CYS A 332 13.77 -7.72 9.71
N LYS A 333 13.22 -8.66 10.48
CA LYS A 333 12.22 -9.62 10.00
C LYS A 333 10.81 -9.03 9.96
N VAL A 334 10.58 -7.89 10.61
CA VAL A 334 9.28 -7.23 10.70
C VAL A 334 9.33 -5.95 9.87
N LYS A 335 8.59 -5.91 8.77
CA LYS A 335 8.55 -4.75 7.86
C LYS A 335 9.95 -4.23 7.48
N ASN A 336 10.89 -5.15 7.22
CA ASN A 336 12.28 -4.83 6.85
C ASN A 336 12.98 -3.87 7.84
N GLY A 337 12.66 -3.92 9.13
CA GLY A 337 13.24 -3.02 10.14
C GLY A 337 12.93 -1.53 9.95
N GLY A 338 11.91 -1.20 9.14
CA GLY A 338 11.62 0.17 8.74
C GLY A 338 12.56 0.73 7.67
N CYS A 339 13.40 -0.11 7.07
CA CYS A 339 14.22 0.28 5.93
C CYS A 339 13.37 0.44 4.66
N ASP A 340 13.83 1.30 3.75
CA ASP A 340 13.28 1.43 2.39
C ASP A 340 13.15 0.07 1.68
N ASP A 341 12.18 -0.08 0.79
CA ASP A 341 11.94 -1.33 0.05
C ASP A 341 13.16 -1.76 -0.79
N ASN A 342 13.99 -0.80 -1.22
CA ASN A 342 15.24 -1.03 -1.94
C ASN A 342 16.47 -1.10 -1.02
N ALA A 343 16.27 -1.18 0.29
CA ALA A 343 17.31 -1.40 1.28
C ALA A 343 17.26 -2.83 1.85
N ILE A 344 18.41 -3.30 2.31
CA ILE A 344 18.59 -4.53 3.08
C ILE A 344 18.73 -4.12 4.54
N CYS A 345 17.87 -4.66 5.40
CA CYS A 345 18.03 -4.55 6.84
C CYS A 345 19.01 -5.60 7.36
N SER A 346 19.92 -5.17 8.23
CA SER A 346 20.83 -6.05 8.97
C SER A 346 20.83 -5.68 10.45
N HIS A 347 20.86 -6.68 11.33
CA HIS A 347 20.93 -6.45 12.77
C HIS A 347 22.36 -6.05 13.15
N ASN A 348 22.55 -4.82 13.61
CA ASN A 348 23.88 -4.34 14.00
C ASN A 348 24.24 -4.85 15.39
N THR A 349 25.17 -5.79 15.49
CA THR A 349 25.56 -6.42 16.77
C THR A 349 26.26 -5.48 17.75
N LYS A 350 26.75 -4.31 17.32
CA LYS A 350 27.38 -3.32 18.21
C LYS A 350 26.37 -2.36 18.84
N THR A 351 25.39 -1.91 18.06
CA THR A 351 24.36 -0.95 18.52
C THR A 351 23.05 -1.62 18.91
N ASN A 352 22.91 -2.91 18.58
CA ASN A 352 21.68 -3.69 18.67
C ASN A 352 20.49 -3.02 17.98
N LEU A 353 20.74 -2.28 16.90
CA LEU A 353 19.72 -1.57 16.12
C LEU A 353 19.66 -2.11 14.68
N PRO A 354 18.49 -2.06 14.02
CA PRO A 354 18.40 -2.33 12.59
C PRO A 354 19.23 -1.30 11.82
N ALA A 355 20.10 -1.79 10.93
CA ALA A 355 20.92 -1.00 10.05
C ALA A 355 20.51 -1.27 8.59
N CYS A 356 20.11 -0.20 7.91
CA CYS A 356 19.66 -0.25 6.52
C CYS A 356 20.82 0.06 5.58
N THR A 357 21.05 -0.80 4.58
CA THR A 357 22.02 -0.54 3.51
C THR A 357 21.32 -0.69 2.16
N CYS A 358 21.49 0.26 1.26
CA CYS A 358 20.86 0.17 -0.06
C CYS A 358 21.34 -1.06 -0.83
N LYS A 359 20.40 -1.72 -1.53
CA LYS A 359 20.71 -2.81 -2.47
C LYS A 359 21.65 -2.31 -3.58
N THR A 360 22.41 -3.21 -4.18
CA THR A 360 23.26 -2.91 -5.35
C THR A 360 22.47 -2.12 -6.40
N GLY A 361 23.06 -1.05 -6.94
CA GLY A 361 22.41 -0.16 -7.90
C GLY A 361 21.61 1.01 -7.29
N TYR A 362 21.40 1.03 -5.97
CA TYR A 362 20.74 2.13 -5.28
C TYR A 362 21.73 2.90 -4.40
N THR A 363 21.52 4.21 -4.27
CA THR A 363 22.31 5.08 -3.40
C THR A 363 21.43 5.68 -2.32
N ASN A 364 21.99 5.84 -1.12
CA ASN A 364 21.29 6.50 -0.03
C ASN A 364 21.20 8.00 -0.32
N THR A 365 19.99 8.52 -0.45
CA THR A 365 19.69 9.96 -0.60
C THR A 365 19.09 10.56 0.66
N GLY A 366 18.83 9.75 1.68
CA GLY A 366 18.34 10.16 2.99
C GLY A 366 19.46 10.47 4.00
N CYS A 367 19.10 10.49 5.28
CA CYS A 367 20.02 10.72 6.41
C CYS A 367 20.49 9.39 7.02
N SER A 368 21.54 9.41 7.85
CA SER A 368 22.06 8.20 8.51
C SER A 368 21.03 7.45 9.36
N SER A 369 20.00 8.14 9.85
CA SER A 369 18.89 7.57 10.64
C SER A 369 17.64 7.23 9.83
N ASN A 370 17.56 7.64 8.56
CA ASN A 370 16.44 7.37 7.66
C ASN A 370 16.99 7.16 6.23
N VAL A 371 17.38 5.92 5.96
CA VAL A 371 17.98 5.52 4.69
C VAL A 371 16.90 5.44 3.62
N ILE A 372 17.02 6.29 2.59
CA ILE A 372 16.12 6.31 1.44
C ILE A 372 16.94 5.87 0.24
N CYS A 373 16.56 4.75 -0.38
CA CYS A 373 17.34 4.14 -1.44
C CYS A 373 16.75 4.54 -2.80
N THR A 374 17.40 5.51 -3.43
CA THR A 374 17.03 5.98 -4.77
C THR A 374 17.89 5.28 -5.81
N ASP A 375 17.30 4.95 -6.95
CA ASP A 375 18.01 4.45 -8.13
C ASP A 375 19.21 5.37 -8.44
N SER A 376 20.41 4.78 -8.44
CA SER A 376 21.65 5.55 -8.58
C SER A 376 21.74 6.24 -9.93
N CYS A 377 21.18 5.69 -11.00
CA CYS A 377 21.20 6.33 -12.31
C CYS A 377 20.38 7.63 -12.34
N LYS A 378 19.37 7.77 -11.47
CA LYS A 378 18.61 9.03 -11.32
C LYS A 378 19.36 10.09 -10.52
N VAL A 379 20.34 9.68 -9.71
CA VAL A 379 21.12 10.57 -8.86
C VAL A 379 22.48 10.82 -9.50
N LYS A 380 22.72 12.03 -9.99
CA LYS A 380 24.00 12.42 -10.61
C LYS A 380 24.48 11.41 -11.69
N ASN A 381 23.55 10.87 -12.49
CA ASN A 381 23.82 9.91 -13.56
C ASN A 381 24.63 8.67 -13.08
N GLY A 382 24.40 8.17 -11.87
CA GLY A 382 25.13 7.03 -11.29
C GLY A 382 26.62 7.26 -11.08
N GLY A 383 27.08 8.51 -11.10
CA GLY A 383 28.51 8.85 -11.10
C GLY A 383 29.19 8.63 -12.45
N CYS A 384 28.45 8.34 -13.51
CA CYS A 384 28.99 8.23 -14.86
C CYS A 384 29.42 9.61 -15.39
N GLY A 385 30.58 9.66 -16.05
CA GLY A 385 31.16 10.91 -16.59
C GLY A 385 30.33 11.55 -17.72
N SER A 386 30.75 12.72 -18.21
CA SER A 386 30.06 13.41 -19.32
C SER A 386 29.97 12.55 -20.59
N ASN A 387 28.87 12.69 -21.36
CA ASN A 387 28.58 11.94 -22.59
C ASN A 387 28.40 10.42 -22.39
N THR A 388 27.92 10.03 -21.22
CA THR A 388 27.53 8.64 -20.90
C THR A 388 26.05 8.57 -20.53
N VAL A 389 25.47 7.39 -20.73
CA VAL A 389 24.19 6.99 -20.16
C VAL A 389 24.45 5.99 -19.03
N CYS A 390 23.83 6.24 -17.88
CA CYS A 390 23.79 5.29 -16.79
C CYS A 390 22.69 4.25 -17.02
N THR A 391 23.04 2.98 -16.86
CA THR A 391 22.13 1.84 -16.93
C THR A 391 22.48 0.85 -15.82
N HIS A 392 21.61 -0.13 -15.58
CA HIS A 392 21.92 -1.23 -14.67
C HIS A 392 22.35 -2.47 -15.44
N ASP A 393 23.33 -3.19 -14.92
CA ASP A 393 23.65 -4.53 -15.39
C ASP A 393 22.47 -5.49 -15.15
N MET A 394 22.12 -6.31 -16.15
CA MET A 394 20.91 -7.15 -16.09
C MET A 394 21.01 -8.30 -15.06
N THR A 395 22.21 -8.66 -14.61
CA THR A 395 22.41 -9.78 -13.69
C THR A 395 22.68 -9.33 -12.26
N THR A 396 23.48 -8.28 -12.10
CA THR A 396 23.93 -7.80 -10.79
C THR A 396 23.23 -6.54 -10.32
N TYR A 397 22.48 -5.88 -11.21
CA TYR A 397 21.91 -4.54 -11.02
C TYR A 397 22.94 -3.45 -10.69
N ALA A 398 24.23 -3.73 -10.86
CA ALA A 398 25.31 -2.77 -10.66
C ALA A 398 25.23 -1.63 -11.68
N ILE A 399 25.73 -0.45 -11.30
CA ILE A 399 25.81 0.71 -12.19
C ILE A 399 26.71 0.37 -13.38
N LYS A 400 26.20 0.61 -14.58
CA LYS A 400 26.89 0.43 -15.85
C LYS A 400 26.78 1.70 -16.68
N CYS A 401 27.92 2.36 -16.86
CA CYS A 401 28.05 3.53 -17.71
C CYS A 401 28.33 3.10 -19.15
N THR A 402 27.57 3.62 -20.12
CA THR A 402 27.81 3.36 -21.54
C THR A 402 27.94 4.69 -22.28
N CYS A 403 28.83 4.79 -23.27
CA CYS A 403 28.95 6.02 -24.05
C CYS A 403 27.68 6.30 -24.86
N ASN A 404 27.31 7.59 -24.95
CA ASN A 404 26.27 8.02 -25.87
C ASN A 404 26.65 7.71 -27.32
N THR A 405 25.66 7.52 -28.19
CA THR A 405 25.87 7.31 -29.63
C THR A 405 26.77 8.41 -30.22
N GLY A 406 27.80 8.02 -30.96
CA GLY A 406 28.81 8.95 -31.50
C GLY A 406 30.01 9.20 -30.58
N TYR A 407 30.09 8.54 -29.43
CA TYR A 407 31.25 8.56 -28.54
C TYR A 407 31.78 7.13 -28.35
N VAL A 408 33.09 6.99 -28.21
CA VAL A 408 33.75 5.70 -27.97
C VAL A 408 34.41 5.70 -26.61
N ASN A 409 34.32 4.58 -25.90
CA ASN A 409 35.01 4.43 -24.62
C ASN A 409 36.52 4.31 -24.87
N THR A 410 37.28 5.25 -24.32
CA THR A 410 38.75 5.29 -24.36
C THR A 410 39.38 4.99 -23.00
N GLY A 411 38.56 4.77 -21.98
CA GLY A 411 38.99 4.37 -20.64
C GLY A 411 38.92 2.85 -20.44
N THR A 412 38.78 2.41 -19.18
CA THR A 412 38.58 1.00 -18.83
C THR A 412 37.10 0.70 -18.63
N ASN A 413 36.73 -0.58 -18.48
CA ASN A 413 35.35 -0.97 -18.16
C ASN A 413 34.88 -0.42 -16.80
N SER A 414 35.81 -0.22 -15.87
CA SER A 414 35.53 0.33 -14.53
C SER A 414 35.63 1.86 -14.46
N SER A 415 36.14 2.52 -15.51
CA SER A 415 36.26 3.97 -15.61
C SER A 415 36.04 4.40 -17.05
N VAL A 416 34.77 4.50 -17.43
CA VAL A 416 34.33 4.79 -18.80
C VAL A 416 34.64 6.25 -19.13
N VAL A 417 35.47 6.47 -20.16
CA VAL A 417 35.86 7.79 -20.66
C VAL A 417 35.42 7.93 -22.12
N CYS A 418 34.32 8.62 -22.33
CA CYS A 418 33.73 8.77 -23.65
C CYS A 418 34.31 9.97 -24.40
N LYS A 419 35.05 9.70 -25.47
CA LYS A 419 35.55 10.73 -26.39
C LYS A 419 34.76 10.70 -27.69
N ASP A 420 34.66 11.86 -28.34
CA ASP A 420 34.00 11.97 -29.65
C ASP A 420 34.71 11.02 -30.61
N VAL A 421 33.93 10.13 -31.23
CA VAL A 421 34.42 9.10 -32.14
C VAL A 421 35.25 9.68 -33.29
N CYS A 422 34.98 10.90 -33.76
CA CYS A 422 35.75 11.53 -34.83
C CYS A 422 37.13 12.01 -34.38
N THR A 423 37.36 12.19 -33.08
CA THR A 423 38.68 12.53 -32.52
C THR A 423 39.59 11.31 -32.34
N VAL A 424 39.01 10.12 -32.40
CA VAL A 424 39.71 8.85 -32.23
C VAL A 424 39.72 8.11 -33.56
N ASN A 425 40.90 7.95 -34.17
CA ASN A 425 41.07 7.28 -35.47
C ASN A 425 40.12 7.81 -36.58
N ASN A 426 39.85 9.12 -36.61
CA ASN A 426 38.94 9.78 -37.57
C ASN A 426 37.56 9.09 -37.67
N GLY A 427 37.05 8.53 -36.56
CA GLY A 427 35.80 7.76 -36.53
C GLY A 427 35.75 6.53 -37.43
N GLY A 428 36.90 6.01 -37.86
CA GLY A 428 36.99 4.92 -38.84
C GLY A 428 36.78 5.37 -40.29
N CYS A 429 36.70 6.67 -40.56
CA CYS A 429 36.64 7.20 -41.92
C CYS A 429 37.99 7.03 -42.62
N GLY A 430 37.96 6.51 -43.86
CA GLY A 430 39.16 6.29 -44.66
C GLY A 430 39.96 7.57 -44.96
N ALA A 431 41.16 7.40 -45.52
CA ALA A 431 41.99 8.54 -45.94
C ALA A 431 41.21 9.44 -46.91
N ASN A 432 41.38 10.76 -46.78
CA ASN A 432 40.66 11.79 -47.54
C ASN A 432 39.14 11.89 -47.28
N ALA A 433 38.63 11.25 -46.23
CA ALA A 433 37.30 11.50 -45.68
C ALA A 433 37.36 12.38 -44.42
N ILE A 434 36.33 13.19 -44.24
CA ILE A 434 36.05 13.99 -43.05
C ILE A 434 35.04 13.23 -42.21
N CYS A 435 35.39 12.94 -40.95
CA CYS A 435 34.44 12.43 -39.98
C CYS A 435 33.57 13.56 -39.43
N SER A 436 32.27 13.32 -39.39
CA SER A 436 31.27 14.20 -38.77
C SER A 436 30.22 13.36 -38.05
N ARG A 437 29.47 13.96 -37.13
CA ARG A 437 28.31 13.30 -36.51
C ARG A 437 27.04 13.68 -37.27
N SER A 438 26.20 12.69 -37.56
CA SER A 438 24.88 12.92 -38.12
C SER A 438 24.02 13.68 -37.12
N SER A 439 23.48 14.83 -37.51
CA SER A 439 22.67 15.69 -36.63
C SER A 439 21.38 15.03 -36.15
N SER A 440 20.86 14.02 -36.85
CA SER A 440 19.61 13.33 -36.51
C SER A 440 19.79 12.05 -35.68
N THR A 441 20.95 11.40 -35.75
CA THR A 441 21.17 10.07 -35.11
C THR A 441 22.39 10.03 -34.19
N GLY A 442 23.26 11.04 -34.23
CA GLY A 442 24.54 11.04 -33.51
C GLY A 442 25.58 10.05 -34.08
N ALA A 443 25.23 9.25 -35.08
CA ALA A 443 26.12 8.26 -35.69
C ALA A 443 27.27 8.90 -36.48
N VAL A 444 28.38 8.16 -36.61
CA VAL A 444 29.51 8.53 -37.47
C VAL A 444 29.02 8.68 -38.91
N LYS A 445 29.37 9.80 -39.54
CA LYS A 445 29.17 10.08 -40.96
C LYS A 445 30.49 10.52 -41.59
N CYS A 446 30.99 9.71 -42.51
CA CYS A 446 32.16 10.01 -43.31
C CYS A 446 31.75 10.73 -44.60
N THR A 447 32.36 11.87 -44.91
CA THR A 447 32.14 12.60 -46.17
C THR A 447 33.47 12.86 -46.85
N CYS A 448 33.58 12.63 -48.16
CA CYS A 448 34.83 12.88 -48.86
C CYS A 448 35.21 14.36 -48.85
N LYS A 449 36.51 14.65 -48.69
CA LYS A 449 37.07 15.99 -48.86
C LYS A 449 36.79 16.46 -50.29
N THR A 450 36.71 17.78 -50.49
CA THR A 450 36.58 18.39 -51.83
C THR A 450 37.63 17.81 -52.79
N GLY A 451 37.25 17.48 -54.02
CA GLY A 451 38.10 16.84 -55.03
C GLY A 451 38.19 15.31 -54.93
N TYR A 452 37.49 14.69 -53.98
CA TYR A 452 37.36 13.24 -53.88
C TYR A 452 35.89 12.83 -53.95
N THR A 453 35.61 11.73 -54.65
CA THR A 453 34.28 11.15 -54.79
C THR A 453 34.20 9.83 -54.05
N ASN A 454 33.06 9.55 -53.39
CA ASN A 454 32.84 8.26 -52.76
C ASN A 454 32.69 7.17 -53.82
N THR A 455 33.58 6.19 -53.79
CA THR A 455 33.59 5.01 -54.65
C THR A 455 33.26 3.72 -53.89
N GLY A 456 33.11 3.81 -52.55
CA GLY A 456 32.70 2.71 -51.69
C GLY A 456 31.20 2.69 -51.41
N SER A 457 30.75 1.77 -50.55
CA SER A 457 29.35 1.68 -50.12
C SER A 457 28.97 2.80 -49.13
N SER A 458 27.68 2.98 -48.87
CA SER A 458 27.19 3.94 -47.87
C SER A 458 27.68 3.65 -46.44
N SER A 459 27.97 2.38 -46.13
CA SER A 459 28.50 1.94 -44.83
C SER A 459 30.03 1.96 -44.75
N GLN A 460 30.74 2.07 -45.88
CA GLN A 460 32.19 2.08 -45.94
C GLN A 460 32.67 3.06 -47.02
N VAL A 461 32.67 4.35 -46.66
CA VAL A 461 33.03 5.46 -47.55
C VAL A 461 34.49 5.35 -47.96
N THR A 462 34.74 5.20 -49.26
CA THR A 462 36.08 5.15 -49.85
C THR A 462 36.26 6.35 -50.79
N CYS A 463 37.07 7.30 -50.38
CA CYS A 463 37.26 8.57 -51.10
C CYS A 463 38.40 8.46 -52.11
N THR A 464 38.03 8.40 -53.38
CA THR A 464 38.97 8.33 -54.51
C THR A 464 39.02 9.68 -55.21
N ASP A 465 40.20 10.08 -55.67
CA ASP A 465 40.42 11.30 -56.46
C ASP A 465 39.41 11.36 -57.61
N SER A 466 38.61 12.44 -57.64
CA SER A 466 37.52 12.62 -58.59
C SER A 466 38.01 12.65 -60.04
N CYS A 467 39.23 13.12 -60.34
CA CYS A 467 39.75 13.10 -61.72
C CYS A 467 40.10 11.70 -62.21
N LYS A 468 40.32 10.74 -61.31
CA LYS A 468 40.55 9.32 -61.67
C LYS A 468 39.26 8.55 -61.92
N VAL A 469 38.12 9.11 -61.52
CA VAL A 469 36.79 8.50 -61.67
C VAL A 469 36.03 9.27 -62.75
N ASN A 470 35.74 8.63 -63.88
CA ASN A 470 35.00 9.24 -65.00
C ASN A 470 35.54 10.62 -65.43
N ASN A 471 36.87 10.80 -65.43
CA ASN A 471 37.54 12.06 -65.78
C ASN A 471 36.98 13.29 -65.02
N GLY A 472 36.56 13.12 -63.76
CA GLY A 472 35.96 14.20 -62.96
C GLY A 472 34.68 14.79 -63.53
N GLY A 473 34.01 14.11 -64.47
CA GLY A 473 32.85 14.60 -65.19
C GLY A 473 33.17 15.52 -66.38
N CYS A 474 34.44 15.67 -66.75
CA CYS A 474 34.87 16.45 -67.91
C CYS A 474 34.50 15.77 -69.24
N ASN A 475 34.19 16.58 -70.26
CA ASN A 475 34.02 16.14 -71.65
C ASN A 475 35.21 15.26 -72.13
N GLU A 476 34.97 14.35 -73.08
CA GLU A 476 35.99 13.43 -73.61
C GLU A 476 37.23 14.13 -74.21
N ASN A 477 37.06 15.35 -74.73
CA ASN A 477 38.10 16.20 -75.28
C ASN A 477 38.63 17.23 -74.27
N ALA A 478 38.26 17.10 -72.99
CA ALA A 478 38.77 17.88 -71.88
C ALA A 478 39.61 17.02 -70.91
N GLN A 479 40.62 17.62 -70.29
CA GLN A 479 41.44 17.04 -69.25
C GLN A 479 40.99 17.53 -67.87
N CYS A 480 40.77 16.60 -66.95
CA CYS A 480 40.50 16.91 -65.54
C CYS A 480 41.78 17.26 -64.79
N SER A 481 41.66 18.25 -63.90
CA SER A 481 42.68 18.68 -62.95
C SER A 481 42.01 19.18 -61.66
N HIS A 482 42.78 19.45 -60.61
CA HIS A 482 42.27 20.10 -59.40
C HIS A 482 42.56 21.60 -59.42
N ASP A 483 41.59 22.40 -59.03
CA ASP A 483 41.80 23.82 -58.77
C ASP A 483 42.77 24.02 -57.59
N SER A 484 43.80 24.84 -57.77
CA SER A 484 44.88 25.01 -56.78
C SER A 484 44.45 25.63 -55.45
N LYS A 485 43.27 26.28 -55.39
CA LYS A 485 42.77 26.94 -54.17
C LYS A 485 41.69 26.13 -53.47
N THR A 486 40.77 25.57 -54.25
CA THR A 486 39.57 24.89 -53.73
C THR A 486 39.67 23.37 -53.76
N PHE A 487 40.66 22.83 -54.48
CA PHE A 487 40.83 21.40 -54.78
C PHE A 487 39.64 20.77 -55.52
N ALA A 488 38.67 21.58 -55.96
CA ALA A 488 37.55 21.12 -56.77
C ALA A 488 38.02 20.65 -58.15
N THR A 489 37.28 19.73 -58.76
CA THR A 489 37.52 19.27 -60.14
C THR A 489 37.38 20.42 -61.12
N LYS A 490 38.35 20.55 -62.02
CA LYS A 490 38.46 21.58 -63.05
C LYS A 490 38.80 20.94 -64.39
N CYS A 491 38.01 21.24 -65.41
CA CYS A 491 38.17 20.73 -66.77
C CYS A 491 38.81 21.78 -67.68
N ALA A 492 39.75 21.36 -68.54
CA ALA A 492 40.35 22.21 -69.57
C ALA A 492 40.41 21.47 -70.91
N CYS A 493 40.08 22.13 -72.03
CA CYS A 493 40.15 21.48 -73.34
C CYS A 493 41.57 21.06 -73.71
N LYS A 494 41.68 19.90 -74.36
CA LYS A 494 42.93 19.44 -74.99
C LYS A 494 43.29 20.38 -76.15
N THR A 495 44.57 20.46 -76.50
CA THR A 495 45.09 21.29 -77.60
C THR A 495 44.35 20.98 -78.93
N GLY A 496 44.00 22.02 -79.69
CA GLY A 496 43.23 21.92 -80.96
C GLY A 496 41.71 21.99 -80.80
N TYR A 497 41.21 22.07 -79.55
CA TYR A 497 39.79 22.22 -79.26
C TYR A 497 39.52 23.51 -78.48
N VAL A 498 38.48 24.22 -78.86
CA VAL A 498 38.01 25.44 -78.20
C VAL A 498 36.76 25.18 -77.37
N VAL A 499 36.58 25.96 -76.31
CA VAL A 499 35.42 25.86 -75.42
C VAL A 499 34.19 26.45 -76.13
N VAL A 500 33.14 25.65 -76.23
CA VAL A 500 31.80 26.10 -76.61
C VAL A 500 30.89 25.95 -75.39
N GLY A 501 30.29 27.04 -74.92
CA GLY A 501 29.39 27.04 -73.75
C GLY A 501 30.05 27.43 -72.42
N CYS A 502 29.57 26.86 -71.30
CA CYS A 502 29.89 27.32 -69.94
C CYS A 502 31.23 26.78 -69.42
N THR A 503 31.90 27.55 -68.55
CA THR A 503 33.28 27.31 -68.08
C THR A 503 33.44 26.17 -67.06
N CYS A 504 32.38 25.73 -66.38
CA CYS A 504 32.49 24.71 -65.32
C CYS A 504 32.54 23.27 -65.85
N ASN A 505 31.98 23.01 -67.04
CA ASN A 505 32.17 21.75 -67.77
C ASN A 505 32.19 22.07 -69.28
N PRO A 506 33.35 22.46 -69.82
CA PRO A 506 33.45 22.94 -71.19
C PRO A 506 33.20 21.81 -72.19
N VAL A 507 32.36 22.08 -73.19
CA VAL A 507 32.29 21.24 -74.40
C VAL A 507 33.39 21.69 -75.34
N CYS A 508 34.30 20.77 -75.67
CA CYS A 508 35.48 21.08 -76.47
C CYS A 508 35.23 20.65 -77.92
N VAL A 509 35.20 21.62 -78.85
CA VAL A 509 34.90 21.44 -80.28
C VAL A 509 36.10 21.87 -81.12
N ASP A 510 36.29 21.26 -82.30
CA ASP A 510 37.38 21.59 -83.23
C ASP A 510 37.30 23.08 -83.67
N GLU A 511 38.44 23.76 -83.61
CA GLU A 511 38.56 25.18 -83.95
C GLU A 511 38.41 25.51 -85.45
N CYS A 512 38.62 24.57 -86.39
CA CYS A 512 38.34 24.82 -87.82
C CYS A 512 36.83 24.80 -88.14
N GLU A 513 36.01 24.13 -87.32
CA GLU A 513 34.54 24.09 -87.46
C GLU A 513 33.87 25.37 -86.95
N VAL A 514 34.62 26.22 -86.24
CA VAL A 514 34.15 27.50 -85.70
C VAL A 514 34.86 28.64 -86.44
N ASP A 515 34.09 29.47 -87.13
CA ASP A 515 34.60 30.64 -87.89
C ASP A 515 35.75 30.31 -88.87
N ASN A 516 35.74 29.10 -89.46
CA ASN A 516 36.77 28.61 -90.39
C ASN A 516 38.20 28.77 -89.81
N GLY A 517 38.38 28.58 -88.50
CA GLY A 517 39.64 28.76 -87.79
C GLY A 517 40.26 30.16 -87.92
N GLY A 518 39.45 31.19 -88.24
CA GLY A 518 39.92 32.55 -88.50
C GLY A 518 40.61 32.75 -89.86
N CYS A 519 40.47 31.81 -90.80
CA CYS A 519 41.06 31.90 -92.13
C CYS A 519 40.35 32.92 -93.05
N PRO A 520 41.08 33.73 -93.86
CA PRO A 520 40.52 34.82 -94.64
C PRO A 520 39.59 34.37 -95.79
N TYR A 521 38.80 35.30 -96.34
CA TYR A 521 37.90 35.03 -97.48
C TYR A 521 38.65 34.42 -98.68
N ASN A 522 38.01 33.46 -99.36
CA ASN A 522 38.61 32.62 -100.42
C ASN A 522 39.79 31.72 -99.97
N SER A 523 39.90 31.41 -98.68
CA SER A 523 40.82 30.39 -98.16
C SER A 523 40.09 29.23 -97.45
N VAL A 524 40.82 28.17 -97.12
CA VAL A 524 40.34 26.98 -96.39
C VAL A 524 41.21 26.72 -95.16
N CYS A 525 40.56 26.37 -94.04
CA CYS A 525 41.19 25.96 -92.77
C CYS A 525 41.61 24.49 -92.78
N SER A 526 42.74 24.19 -92.16
CA SER A 526 43.25 22.84 -91.92
C SER A 526 44.18 22.84 -90.71
N HIS A 527 44.50 21.66 -90.18
CA HIS A 527 45.44 21.53 -89.05
C HIS A 527 46.81 21.03 -89.49
N ASP A 528 47.86 21.58 -88.89
CA ASP A 528 49.20 21.01 -88.99
C ASP A 528 49.23 19.61 -88.36
N ALA A 529 49.71 18.61 -89.10
CA ALA A 529 49.70 17.22 -88.64
C ALA A 529 50.61 16.94 -87.41
N LYS A 530 51.51 17.86 -87.04
CA LYS A 530 52.42 17.70 -85.89
C LYS A 530 52.07 18.62 -84.73
N THR A 531 51.73 19.87 -85.02
CA THR A 531 51.48 20.89 -83.99
C THR A 531 50.00 21.11 -83.70
N PHE A 532 49.11 20.57 -84.54
CA PHE A 532 47.66 20.84 -84.53
C PHE A 532 47.35 22.34 -84.56
N ALA A 533 48.27 23.15 -85.09
CA ALA A 533 48.03 24.58 -85.29
C ALA A 533 47.22 24.79 -86.56
N THR A 534 46.35 25.80 -86.53
CA THR A 534 45.53 26.20 -87.67
C THR A 534 46.39 26.69 -88.86
N ILE A 535 46.12 26.17 -90.05
CA ILE A 535 46.76 26.51 -91.33
C ILE A 535 45.69 26.95 -92.34
N CYS A 536 45.89 28.11 -92.96
CA CYS A 536 45.03 28.65 -94.02
C CYS A 536 45.68 28.54 -95.40
N SER A 537 44.93 28.13 -96.43
CA SER A 537 45.42 28.06 -97.83
C SER A 537 44.39 28.57 -98.85
N CYS A 538 44.82 29.14 -99.99
CA CYS A 538 43.91 29.73 -100.99
C CYS A 538 43.09 28.68 -101.74
N LYS A 539 41.84 28.99 -102.06
CA LYS A 539 40.96 28.16 -102.90
C LYS A 539 41.45 28.12 -104.36
N VAL A 540 41.15 27.02 -105.06
CA VAL A 540 41.49 26.82 -106.48
C VAL A 540 40.93 27.94 -107.36
N GLY A 541 41.73 28.42 -108.31
CA GLY A 541 41.41 29.57 -109.17
C GLY A 541 41.88 30.91 -108.61
N THR A 542 42.30 30.96 -107.34
CA THR A 542 42.90 32.14 -106.72
C THR A 542 44.39 31.93 -106.46
N THR A 543 45.16 33.02 -106.48
CA THR A 543 46.59 33.01 -106.20
C THR A 543 46.88 33.90 -104.99
N ASN A 544 47.83 33.49 -104.16
CA ASN A 544 48.27 34.32 -103.04
C ASN A 544 49.03 35.55 -103.55
N THR A 545 48.44 36.73 -103.40
CA THR A 545 49.03 38.03 -103.73
C THR A 545 49.61 38.73 -102.49
N GLY A 546 49.44 38.14 -101.30
CA GLY A 546 49.90 38.69 -100.04
C GLY A 546 51.38 38.42 -99.76
N ALA A 547 51.93 39.14 -98.76
CA ALA A 547 53.29 38.91 -98.26
C ALA A 547 53.42 37.53 -97.59
N LYS A 548 54.66 37.03 -97.40
CA LYS A 548 54.95 35.70 -96.85
C LYS A 548 54.19 35.32 -95.56
N ASN A 549 53.75 36.29 -94.76
CA ASN A 549 53.08 36.07 -93.47
C ASN A 549 51.61 36.54 -93.45
N LYS A 550 51.04 36.90 -94.60
CA LYS A 550 49.63 37.32 -94.71
C LYS A 550 49.04 36.78 -95.99
N LEU A 551 48.23 35.73 -95.86
CA LEU A 551 47.53 35.13 -96.99
C LEU A 551 46.48 36.11 -97.54
N VAL A 552 46.60 36.47 -98.82
CA VAL A 552 45.59 37.27 -99.55
C VAL A 552 45.30 36.55 -100.86
N CYS A 553 44.10 36.00 -101.01
CA CYS A 553 43.74 35.21 -102.18
C CYS A 553 42.98 36.08 -103.21
N THR A 554 43.60 36.33 -104.37
CA THR A 554 43.02 37.14 -105.47
C THR A 554 42.77 36.25 -106.69
N ASP A 555 41.82 36.63 -107.55
CA ASP A 555 41.54 35.95 -108.81
C ASP A 555 42.80 35.86 -109.69
N SER A 556 43.10 34.67 -110.21
CA SER A 556 44.30 34.42 -111.01
C SER A 556 44.25 35.03 -112.42
N CYS A 557 43.08 35.22 -113.03
CA CYS A 557 42.98 35.82 -114.37
C CYS A 557 43.27 37.33 -114.37
N GLU A 558 43.02 38.02 -113.26
CA GLU A 558 43.35 39.45 -113.10
C GLU A 558 44.86 39.69 -112.95
N VAL A 559 45.61 38.66 -112.55
CA VAL A 559 47.05 38.75 -112.35
C VAL A 559 47.78 38.14 -113.55
N LYS A 560 48.49 38.98 -114.32
CA LYS A 560 49.30 38.56 -115.49
C LYS A 560 48.51 37.68 -116.49
N ASN A 561 47.23 38.00 -116.72
CA ASN A 561 46.36 37.25 -117.64
C ASN A 561 46.30 35.75 -117.31
N GLY A 562 46.39 35.36 -116.03
CA GLY A 562 46.43 33.96 -115.59
C GLY A 562 47.60 33.15 -116.15
N GLY A 563 48.64 33.80 -116.66
CA GLY A 563 49.75 33.12 -117.36
C GLY A 563 49.43 32.75 -118.82
N CYS A 564 48.33 33.23 -119.40
CA CYS A 564 47.95 33.00 -120.79
C CYS A 564 48.78 33.83 -121.78
N ASP A 565 49.06 33.27 -122.97
CA ASP A 565 49.78 33.92 -124.07
C ASP A 565 49.14 35.26 -124.50
N ALA A 566 49.96 36.21 -124.96
CA ALA A 566 49.52 37.57 -125.30
C ALA A 566 48.46 37.63 -126.41
N ASN A 567 48.44 36.62 -127.29
CA ASN A 567 47.45 36.46 -128.36
C ASN A 567 46.29 35.54 -127.95
N SER A 568 46.13 35.28 -126.65
CA SER A 568 45.02 34.52 -126.05
C SER A 568 44.27 35.33 -124.97
N MET A 569 43.10 34.84 -124.55
CA MET A 569 42.27 35.41 -123.48
C MET A 569 42.17 34.44 -122.28
N CYS A 570 42.31 34.95 -121.05
CA CYS A 570 42.11 34.20 -119.80
C CYS A 570 40.63 34.13 -119.40
N SER A 571 40.20 32.98 -118.90
CA SER A 571 38.90 32.73 -118.28
C SER A 571 39.00 31.59 -117.24
N HIS A 572 37.92 31.29 -116.51
CA HIS A 572 37.88 30.15 -115.57
C HIS A 572 37.12 28.96 -116.16
N ASP A 573 37.61 27.75 -115.89
CA ASP A 573 36.91 26.52 -116.19
C ASP A 573 35.68 26.33 -115.30
N ALA A 574 34.53 26.05 -115.90
CA ALA A 574 33.25 26.02 -115.19
C ALA A 574 33.13 24.89 -114.16
N ALA A 575 33.90 23.80 -114.29
CA ALA A 575 33.81 22.64 -113.40
C ALA A 575 34.83 22.70 -112.25
N THR A 576 36.01 23.24 -112.51
CA THR A 576 37.15 23.19 -111.57
C THR A 576 37.56 24.55 -111.03
N ASN A 577 37.00 25.63 -111.59
CA ASN A 577 37.40 27.02 -111.35
C ASN A 577 38.88 27.32 -111.71
N ALA A 578 39.57 26.39 -112.40
CA ALA A 578 40.95 26.54 -112.80
C ALA A 578 41.09 27.55 -113.96
N VAL A 579 42.26 28.17 -114.08
CA VAL A 579 42.56 29.13 -115.16
C VAL A 579 42.57 28.44 -116.54
N LYS A 580 41.95 29.07 -117.55
CA LYS A 580 41.77 28.58 -118.92
C LYS A 580 42.08 29.66 -119.96
N CYS A 581 42.98 29.35 -120.92
CA CYS A 581 43.42 30.27 -121.98
C CYS A 581 42.82 29.91 -123.36
N THR A 582 42.43 30.89 -124.19
CA THR A 582 41.86 30.65 -125.56
C THR A 582 42.37 31.65 -126.62
N CYS A 583 42.79 31.20 -127.81
CA CYS A 583 43.35 32.06 -128.87
C CYS A 583 42.38 33.09 -129.46
N LYS A 584 42.89 34.29 -129.77
CA LYS A 584 42.17 35.35 -130.50
C LYS A 584 41.94 34.97 -131.96
N THR A 585 40.86 35.47 -132.57
CA THR A 585 40.46 35.09 -133.94
C THR A 585 41.49 35.50 -135.00
N GLY A 586 41.74 34.62 -135.98
CA GLY A 586 42.80 34.79 -137.00
C GLY A 586 44.14 34.16 -136.60
N TYR A 587 44.28 33.80 -135.31
CA TYR A 587 45.37 33.01 -134.77
C TYR A 587 44.88 31.59 -134.48
N THR A 588 45.78 30.62 -134.61
CA THR A 588 45.53 29.20 -134.28
C THR A 588 46.44 28.80 -133.13
N ASN A 589 45.95 27.92 -132.24
CA ASN A 589 46.75 27.39 -131.15
C ASN A 589 47.81 26.43 -131.73
N THR A 590 49.07 26.80 -131.62
CA THR A 590 50.24 26.00 -132.02
C THR A 590 51.06 25.54 -130.82
N GLY A 591 50.60 25.85 -129.60
CA GLY A 591 51.23 25.38 -128.37
C GLY A 591 50.99 23.89 -128.09
N SER A 592 51.83 23.32 -127.23
CA SER A 592 51.74 21.93 -126.74
C SER A 592 50.92 21.82 -125.43
N ASN A 593 50.41 20.61 -125.13
CA ASN A 593 49.52 20.29 -124.00
C ASN A 593 49.64 21.21 -122.77
N GLY A 594 48.59 22.01 -122.52
CA GLY A 594 48.45 22.85 -121.33
C GLY A 594 49.00 24.28 -121.47
N HIS A 595 49.78 24.58 -122.51
CA HIS A 595 50.25 25.94 -122.80
C HIS A 595 49.66 26.41 -124.13
N VAL A 596 48.78 27.41 -124.08
CA VAL A 596 48.17 27.98 -125.29
C VAL A 596 49.14 28.99 -125.90
N THR A 597 49.56 28.77 -127.14
CA THR A 597 50.42 29.71 -127.90
C THR A 597 49.75 29.97 -129.25
N CYS A 598 49.51 31.24 -129.59
CA CYS A 598 48.65 31.58 -130.73
C CYS A 598 49.43 32.25 -131.87
N THR A 599 49.44 31.64 -133.07
CA THR A 599 50.16 32.13 -134.28
C THR A 599 49.23 32.37 -135.47
N LEU A 600 49.59 33.30 -136.38
CA LEU A 600 48.81 33.68 -137.56
C LEU A 600 48.53 32.49 -138.51
N THR A 601 47.30 32.42 -139.03
CA THR A 601 46.86 31.36 -139.95
C THR A 601 47.49 31.53 -141.36
N ALA A 602 47.99 30.45 -141.96
CA ALA A 602 48.67 30.46 -143.26
C ALA A 602 47.84 31.10 -144.40
N GLY A 603 48.49 31.84 -145.31
CA GLY A 603 47.85 32.55 -146.43
C GLY A 603 47.33 33.96 -146.10
N ARG A 604 47.40 34.37 -144.82
CA ARG A 604 47.00 35.71 -144.38
C ARG A 604 48.21 36.57 -144.01
N CYS A 605 48.12 37.87 -144.28
CA CYS A 605 49.14 38.84 -143.89
C CYS A 605 48.54 39.89 -142.96
N ALA A 606 49.35 40.39 -142.03
CA ALA A 606 49.03 41.61 -141.30
C ALA A 606 49.33 42.81 -142.21
N ALA A 607 48.31 43.61 -142.49
CA ALA A 607 48.40 44.86 -143.23
C ALA A 607 48.12 46.03 -142.29
N ASN A 608 48.75 47.18 -142.54
CA ASN A 608 48.50 48.40 -141.80
C ASN A 608 47.81 49.44 -142.68
N VAL A 609 47.06 50.36 -142.08
CA VAL A 609 46.55 51.50 -142.83
C VAL A 609 47.73 52.33 -143.35
N ASN A 610 47.60 52.85 -144.57
CA ASN A 610 48.59 53.71 -145.18
C ASN A 610 48.91 54.85 -144.20
N PRO A 611 50.19 55.07 -143.85
CA PRO A 611 50.58 56.06 -142.84
C PRO A 611 50.03 57.46 -143.09
N LYS A 612 49.78 57.84 -144.36
CA LYS A 612 49.16 59.14 -144.71
C LYS A 612 47.74 59.33 -144.17
N HIS A 613 47.05 58.25 -143.81
CA HIS A 613 45.69 58.28 -143.28
C HIS A 613 45.65 58.12 -141.75
N VAL A 614 46.79 57.90 -141.11
CA VAL A 614 46.89 57.99 -139.64
C VAL A 614 46.61 59.44 -139.24
N ASN A 615 45.84 59.62 -138.17
CA ASN A 615 45.27 60.88 -137.70
C ASN A 615 44.22 61.50 -138.64
N ALA A 616 43.71 60.78 -139.63
CA ALA A 616 42.51 61.21 -140.35
C ALA A 616 41.35 61.42 -139.35
N THR A 617 40.59 62.51 -139.52
CA THR A 617 39.41 62.81 -138.69
C THR A 617 38.14 62.76 -139.52
N THR A 618 37.02 62.41 -138.88
CA THR A 618 35.69 62.38 -139.54
C THR A 618 35.25 63.75 -140.10
N THR A 619 35.88 64.85 -139.67
CA THR A 619 35.52 66.22 -140.07
C THR A 619 36.37 66.81 -141.19
N THR A 620 37.63 66.37 -141.33
CA THR A 620 38.60 66.98 -142.27
C THR A 620 39.01 66.08 -143.43
N PHE A 621 38.78 64.77 -143.33
CA PHE A 621 39.10 63.83 -144.41
C PHE A 621 38.05 63.84 -145.53
N GLN A 622 38.40 63.29 -146.69
CA GLN A 622 37.51 63.22 -147.86
C GLN A 622 36.17 62.55 -147.48
N LYS A 623 35.05 63.26 -147.72
CA LYS A 623 33.70 62.76 -147.44
C LYS A 623 33.15 61.95 -148.61
N GLY A 624 32.46 60.86 -148.30
CA GLY A 624 31.74 60.01 -149.27
C GLY A 624 30.57 59.27 -148.61
N THR A 625 29.96 58.35 -149.35
CA THR A 625 28.78 57.59 -148.88
C THR A 625 29.18 56.22 -148.35
N CYS A 626 28.57 55.76 -147.25
CA CYS A 626 28.77 54.40 -146.73
C CYS A 626 27.45 53.64 -146.58
N PRO A 627 27.49 52.30 -146.51
CA PRO A 627 26.34 51.50 -146.12
C PRO A 627 25.79 51.93 -144.76
N THR A 628 24.48 51.76 -144.57
CA THR A 628 23.80 52.04 -143.30
C THR A 628 24.36 51.16 -142.18
N SER A 629 24.70 51.78 -141.05
CA SER A 629 25.19 51.09 -139.85
C SER A 629 24.02 50.39 -139.14
N SER A 630 24.13 49.09 -138.87
CA SER A 630 23.07 48.30 -138.21
C SER A 630 22.91 48.57 -136.70
N ASN A 631 23.83 49.34 -136.08
CA ASN A 631 23.93 49.46 -134.61
C ASN A 631 23.97 50.92 -134.10
N GLY A 632 23.30 51.87 -134.76
CA GLY A 632 23.17 53.25 -134.26
C GLY A 632 24.46 54.09 -134.24
N CYS A 633 25.55 53.58 -134.82
CA CYS A 633 26.80 54.35 -135.00
C CYS A 633 26.68 55.26 -136.23
N ARG A 634 26.89 56.57 -136.05
CA ARG A 634 26.62 57.60 -137.07
C ARG A 634 27.78 57.88 -138.02
N TYR A 635 29.02 57.55 -137.65
CA TYR A 635 30.20 57.90 -138.44
C TYR A 635 30.92 56.62 -138.91
N GLY A 636 31.03 56.46 -140.22
CA GLY A 636 31.70 55.32 -140.85
C GLY A 636 33.05 55.70 -141.45
N TRP A 637 33.94 54.71 -141.47
CA TRP A 637 35.28 54.78 -141.99
C TRP A 637 35.42 53.71 -143.07
N HIS A 638 35.58 54.14 -144.32
CA HIS A 638 35.62 53.25 -145.47
C HIS A 638 37.06 53.01 -145.91
N PHE A 639 37.52 51.78 -145.69
CA PHE A 639 38.83 51.30 -146.07
C PHE A 639 38.76 50.46 -147.34
N SER A 640 39.83 50.48 -148.13
CA SER A 640 39.99 49.61 -149.29
C SER A 640 41.43 49.13 -149.42
N THR A 641 41.60 47.89 -149.86
CA THR A 641 42.91 47.35 -150.26
C THR A 641 43.30 47.86 -151.65
N PRO A 642 44.58 47.83 -152.05
CA PRO A 642 45.05 48.37 -153.33
C PRO A 642 44.53 47.60 -154.56
N ASP A 643 44.21 46.32 -154.39
CA ASP A 643 43.84 45.41 -155.46
C ASP A 643 42.72 44.44 -155.03
N ILE A 644 41.93 43.99 -156.00
CA ILE A 644 40.81 43.05 -155.78
C ILE A 644 41.26 41.63 -155.37
N SER A 645 42.56 41.30 -155.46
CA SER A 645 43.08 39.99 -155.03
C SER A 645 43.38 39.93 -153.53
N THR A 646 43.38 41.08 -152.84
CA THR A 646 43.56 41.16 -151.40
C THR A 646 42.26 41.52 -150.69
N LEU A 647 41.71 40.60 -149.89
CA LEU A 647 40.42 40.76 -149.22
C LEU A 647 40.60 40.87 -147.70
N PHE A 648 39.83 41.73 -147.03
CA PHE A 648 39.92 41.86 -145.57
C PHE A 648 39.32 40.62 -144.84
N VAL A 649 39.99 40.17 -143.76
CA VAL A 649 39.53 39.09 -142.85
C VAL A 649 39.10 39.67 -141.49
N SER A 650 39.91 40.57 -140.95
CA SER A 650 39.56 41.39 -139.82
C SER A 650 40.24 42.73 -139.97
N ILE A 651 39.61 43.78 -139.43
CA ILE A 651 40.22 45.08 -139.30
C ILE A 651 40.01 45.54 -137.86
N GLU A 652 41.09 46.03 -137.27
CA GLU A 652 41.11 46.62 -135.95
C GLU A 652 41.59 48.05 -136.07
N CYS A 653 40.72 48.97 -135.72
CA CYS A 653 41.00 50.38 -135.69
C CYS A 653 41.15 50.83 -134.24
N GLN A 654 42.29 51.44 -133.92
CA GLN A 654 42.42 52.21 -132.69
C GLN A 654 41.99 53.64 -132.98
N PHE A 655 40.89 54.05 -132.36
CA PHE A 655 40.42 55.41 -132.37
C PHE A 655 40.79 56.13 -131.08
N LYS A 656 40.77 57.47 -131.10
CA LYS A 656 41.09 58.29 -129.93
C LYS A 656 39.99 58.23 -128.88
N ILE A 657 38.72 58.26 -129.30
CA ILE A 657 37.56 58.29 -128.38
C ILE A 657 36.96 56.89 -128.24
N ALA A 658 36.62 56.22 -129.35
CA ALA A 658 36.00 54.89 -129.33
C ALA A 658 36.95 53.77 -128.87
N GLY A 659 38.22 54.08 -128.66
CA GLY A 659 39.23 53.09 -128.29
C GLY A 659 39.46 52.07 -129.40
N ARG A 660 39.77 50.84 -129.01
CA ARG A 660 40.06 49.73 -129.93
C ARG A 660 38.75 49.13 -130.45
N VAL A 661 38.44 49.39 -131.72
CA VAL A 661 37.26 48.83 -132.41
C VAL A 661 37.73 47.75 -133.36
N THR A 662 37.38 46.50 -133.06
CA THR A 662 37.67 45.36 -133.93
C THR A 662 36.42 44.97 -134.70
N ARG A 663 36.53 44.89 -136.02
CA ARG A 663 35.49 44.34 -136.89
C ARG A 663 35.99 43.05 -137.53
N MET A 664 35.24 42.00 -137.29
CA MET A 664 35.42 40.69 -137.92
C MET A 664 34.66 40.66 -139.23
N ILE A 665 35.30 40.19 -140.29
CA ILE A 665 34.67 40.04 -141.61
C ILE A 665 34.45 38.55 -141.83
N GLN A 666 33.21 38.11 -141.66
CA GLN A 666 32.84 36.69 -141.58
C GLN A 666 33.03 35.94 -142.91
N THR A 667 32.96 36.64 -144.05
CA THR A 667 33.33 36.12 -145.37
C THR A 667 34.20 37.18 -146.06
N PRO A 668 35.39 36.86 -146.58
CA PRO A 668 36.24 37.83 -147.28
C PRO A 668 35.51 38.25 -148.56
N SER A 669 34.70 39.31 -148.47
CA SER A 669 33.63 39.53 -149.45
C SER A 669 33.73 40.84 -150.19
N THR A 670 34.85 41.58 -150.13
CA THR A 670 35.24 42.63 -151.09
C THR A 670 36.59 43.24 -150.70
N GLN A 671 37.18 43.99 -151.65
CA GLN A 671 38.31 44.90 -151.45
C GLN A 671 38.06 45.95 -150.33
N HIS A 672 36.81 46.12 -149.90
CA HIS A 672 36.33 47.22 -149.07
C HIS A 672 35.94 46.77 -147.66
N ALA A 673 36.27 47.57 -146.64
CA ALA A 673 35.87 47.34 -145.25
C ALA A 673 35.34 48.64 -144.62
N TYR A 674 34.25 48.51 -143.85
CA TYR A 674 33.62 49.63 -143.15
C TYR A 674 33.71 49.42 -141.65
N VAL A 675 34.24 50.40 -140.92
CA VAL A 675 34.27 50.41 -139.44
C VAL A 675 33.48 51.64 -138.98
N TYR A 676 32.67 51.49 -137.95
CA TYR A 676 31.79 52.57 -137.47
C TYR A 676 32.15 52.97 -136.05
N THR A 677 32.09 54.28 -135.77
CA THR A 677 32.20 54.87 -134.44
C THR A 677 30.90 55.60 -134.09
N SER A 678 30.57 55.61 -132.79
CA SER A 678 29.36 56.28 -132.30
C SER A 678 29.48 57.81 -132.32
N THR A 679 30.70 58.35 -132.22
CA THR A 679 31.01 59.78 -132.26
C THR A 679 31.99 60.12 -133.38
N GLN A 680 32.10 61.41 -133.71
CA GLN A 680 33.21 61.92 -134.53
C GLN A 680 34.53 61.54 -133.85
N ASP A 681 35.50 61.04 -134.61
CA ASP A 681 36.72 60.47 -134.02
C ASP A 681 37.95 60.71 -134.91
N THR A 682 39.12 60.35 -134.39
CA THR A 682 40.42 60.39 -135.05
C THR A 682 41.00 58.97 -135.11
N LEU A 683 41.36 58.51 -136.31
CA LEU A 683 41.99 57.21 -136.49
C LEU A 683 43.46 57.28 -136.04
N LEU A 684 43.81 56.65 -134.91
CA LEU A 684 45.18 56.63 -134.38
C LEU A 684 46.04 55.54 -135.02
N SER A 685 45.45 54.39 -135.28
CA SER A 685 46.06 53.34 -136.10
C SER A 685 44.98 52.39 -136.61
N ALA A 686 45.25 51.69 -137.70
CA ALA A 686 44.45 50.53 -138.07
C ALA A 686 45.36 49.43 -138.56
N THR A 687 45.13 48.23 -138.04
CA THR A 687 45.77 46.99 -138.46
C THR A 687 44.69 46.04 -138.95
N ALA A 688 44.98 45.29 -139.99
CA ALA A 688 44.04 44.35 -140.55
C ALA A 688 44.76 43.02 -140.81
N VAL A 689 44.03 41.93 -140.65
CA VAL A 689 44.42 40.66 -141.25
C VAL A 689 43.75 40.61 -142.61
N VAL A 690 44.54 40.46 -143.68
CA VAL A 690 44.05 40.36 -145.05
C VAL A 690 44.41 39.02 -145.66
N ASN A 691 43.58 38.53 -146.57
CA ASN A 691 43.79 37.34 -147.38
C ASN A 691 44.45 37.78 -148.68
N GLY A 692 45.79 37.84 -148.69
CA GLY A 692 46.60 38.38 -149.79
C GLY A 692 47.98 38.85 -149.30
N ALA A 693 48.85 39.25 -150.23
CA ALA A 693 50.25 39.61 -149.94
C ALA A 693 50.45 41.08 -149.53
N THR A 694 49.42 41.91 -149.68
CA THR A 694 49.55 43.35 -149.46
C THR A 694 49.71 43.68 -147.98
N LYS A 695 50.71 44.53 -147.67
CA LYS A 695 51.02 45.00 -146.31
C LYS A 695 50.40 46.37 -145.96
N SER A 696 49.72 47.02 -146.90
CA SER A 696 49.11 48.34 -146.69
C SER A 696 47.73 48.45 -147.34
N PHE A 697 46.78 49.08 -146.65
CA PHE A 697 45.46 49.44 -147.22
C PHE A 697 45.16 50.92 -146.99
N SER A 698 44.20 51.49 -147.69
CA SER A 698 43.90 52.92 -147.67
C SER A 698 42.55 53.21 -147.02
N LEU A 699 42.45 54.35 -146.33
CA LEU A 699 41.17 54.97 -146.01
C LEU A 699 40.75 55.76 -147.26
N LEU A 700 39.64 55.38 -147.88
CA LEU A 700 39.16 56.05 -149.09
C LEU A 700 38.39 57.31 -148.75
N HIS A 701 37.44 57.18 -147.83
CA HIS A 701 36.62 58.29 -147.38
C HIS A 701 36.04 58.00 -146.00
N VAL A 702 35.60 59.08 -145.35
CA VAL A 702 34.77 59.02 -144.16
C VAL A 702 33.34 59.37 -144.54
N CYS A 703 32.39 58.87 -143.78
CA CYS A 703 30.96 59.07 -143.99
C CYS A 703 30.28 59.31 -142.65
N GLY A 704 29.22 60.09 -142.67
CA GLY A 704 28.40 60.39 -141.51
C GLY A 704 27.37 61.42 -141.90
N ASP A 705 26.26 61.42 -141.15
CA ASP A 705 25.10 62.28 -141.39
C ASP A 705 25.47 63.74 -141.71
#